data_AF-A0A497CNE0-F1
#
_entry.id   AF-A0A497CNE0-F1
#
_cell.length_a   1.000
_cell.length_b   1.000
_cell.length_c   1.000
_cell.angle_alpha   90.00
_cell.angle_beta   90.00
_cell.angle_gamma   90.00
#
_symmetry.space_group_name_H-M   'P 1'
#
loop_
_entity.id
_entity.type
_entity.pdbx_description
1 polymer ?
#
loop_
_entity_poly.entity_id
_entity_poly.type
_entity_poly.pdbx_seq_one_letter_code
_entity_poly.pdbx_strand_id
1 'polypeptide(L)'
;GGVTAVAVHPDNADIVFASAGNQLHKSSDGGLNWIPLLESGSLFYANRLKIDSDNPQKILASSSVGVHLSTDGGSSWTQKWSSPAWDVDIKPDDNNVVYALSRSGGNFALTISTDGGQSFSLEPSFPNSVTEVSGGLLVVTPDNPNLLFVIMLSSDNTPYLYKGTISSGIWTWTLLATGQTPEFEMNNGQGYFDLVLDVSPNNQNNIIVGTTTLFKSVNGGSNFTVIGGYYGAFSIHPDMQDIKMLPNGNTWVSTDGGMNFTTDNFSIQANYHVRINGLIGSDMWGFDQGWNEDLAVGGRYHNGNTAIADFYQPKALRMGGAESPTGWVVQGRNHHAAFNDLGNGWILPPTAESAPEGRFIFSKYPNMDEYGGRRGNLVTHPNYYGTFYLGENEGFWKSEDMGKTYDLLYSFPDKVRYLQISYSNPQVLYADIVNYGLYKSEDGGLNWTLKPALCSSPNGSSYWKGKLFFAISPFNENLIYACLQNGTWTADVGKVFRSTDGGDTWEDWTGTVSGYTKNLIVQPTEEQSEIVYLFTTSRGGSVAHVYYRTFGMDDWALFDTDYPAGMDVNLAMPFFRDGKIRVAGNAGVWESNLKETEFEPIINPWVEREHFNCMLDTLYFEDHSMMNHDGVSWTWSITPEPLYLEDANIRNPKVVLGNPGTYSVSISIDKNGNTYSKTILDMITTTTCPSIDNCENPAELPKDIWELIYVDSEETNYPGLATMSFDDDPETIWHTKWSSGTDPYPHEIQIDLGEEYRIYSFTYLTRQDGVNGRIKDYELYITQDPFDWGEPVNTGSFENTSSPQTIEFPEGVIGKYFRLLALSEVNGNAWASAAEFTMVGCTDITFGMDNGNFKREIKAFPVPSSGEVCISPPNKTSFSYQIFNNTGSVYRSGNIMESTEKHCFNLESFSPGIYFIKLRDAGGVVYNVKVVKK
;
A
#
# COMPACT_ATOMS: atom_id res chain seq x y z
N GLY A 1 -9.50 -11.29 -11.29
CA GLY A 1 -9.60 -12.17 -12.45
C GLY A 1 -11.02 -12.71 -12.50
N GLY A 2 -11.57 -12.80 -13.70
CA GLY A 2 -13.00 -13.03 -13.86
C GLY A 2 -13.48 -14.46 -13.71
N VAL A 3 -14.75 -14.59 -13.36
CA VAL A 3 -15.50 -15.83 -13.60
C VAL A 3 -16.02 -15.77 -15.03
N THR A 4 -15.43 -16.56 -15.92
CA THR A 4 -15.60 -16.41 -17.37
C THR A 4 -16.77 -17.18 -17.95
N ALA A 5 -17.30 -18.16 -17.22
CA ALA A 5 -18.42 -19.00 -17.68
C ALA A 5 -19.19 -19.61 -16.51
N VAL A 6 -20.48 -19.89 -16.72
CA VAL A 6 -21.36 -20.62 -15.81
C VAL A 6 -22.18 -21.68 -16.53
N ALA A 7 -22.24 -22.88 -15.96
CA ALA A 7 -23.10 -23.95 -16.47
C ALA A 7 -23.89 -24.59 -15.32
N VAL A 8 -25.17 -24.84 -15.54
CA VAL A 8 -26.07 -25.48 -14.56
C VAL A 8 -26.47 -26.85 -15.07
N HIS A 9 -26.45 -27.86 -14.21
CA HIS A 9 -26.87 -29.21 -14.58
C HIS A 9 -28.37 -29.21 -14.95
N PRO A 10 -28.75 -29.82 -16.09
CA PRO A 10 -30.11 -29.71 -16.63
C PRO A 10 -31.19 -30.27 -15.70
N ASP A 11 -30.89 -31.36 -14.98
CA ASP A 11 -31.86 -32.03 -14.10
C ASP A 11 -31.71 -31.67 -12.62
N ASN A 12 -30.71 -30.87 -12.25
CA ASN A 12 -30.44 -30.52 -10.86
C ASN A 12 -29.82 -29.13 -10.75
N ALA A 13 -30.64 -28.14 -10.44
CA ALA A 13 -30.21 -26.74 -10.34
C ALA A 13 -29.21 -26.46 -9.21
N ASP A 14 -29.03 -27.39 -8.26
CA ASP A 14 -28.02 -27.26 -7.20
C ASP A 14 -26.61 -27.63 -7.69
N ILE A 15 -26.50 -28.37 -8.81
CA ILE A 15 -25.22 -28.70 -9.41
C ILE A 15 -24.86 -27.63 -10.44
N VAL A 16 -23.88 -26.81 -10.11
CA VAL A 16 -23.42 -25.68 -10.94
C VAL A 16 -21.92 -25.78 -11.15
N PHE A 17 -21.44 -25.38 -12.32
CA PHE A 17 -20.04 -25.32 -12.69
C PHE A 17 -19.67 -23.89 -13.08
N ALA A 18 -18.45 -23.47 -12.74
CA ALA A 18 -17.94 -22.14 -13.07
C ALA A 18 -16.47 -22.20 -13.44
N SER A 19 -16.04 -21.40 -14.43
CA SER A 19 -14.62 -21.25 -14.76
C SER A 19 -14.09 -19.93 -14.20
N ALA A 20 -13.02 -20.00 -13.40
CA ALA A 20 -12.39 -18.84 -12.77
C ALA A 20 -10.93 -19.16 -12.42
N GLY A 21 -10.04 -18.17 -12.44
CA GLY A 21 -8.63 -18.36 -12.03
C GLY A 21 -7.86 -19.42 -12.83
N ASN A 22 -8.20 -19.61 -14.12
CA ASN A 22 -7.71 -20.71 -14.96
C ASN A 22 -8.04 -22.12 -14.42
N GLN A 23 -9.14 -22.25 -13.67
CA GLN A 23 -9.64 -23.51 -13.11
C GLN A 23 -11.14 -23.70 -13.36
N LEU A 24 -11.60 -24.94 -13.21
CA LEU A 24 -13.02 -25.30 -13.16
C LEU A 24 -13.42 -25.59 -11.72
N HIS A 25 -14.55 -25.03 -11.31
CA HIS A 25 -15.15 -25.23 -10.00
C HIS A 25 -16.52 -25.90 -10.15
N LYS A 26 -16.95 -26.62 -9.11
CA LYS A 26 -18.29 -27.17 -8.99
C LYS A 26 -18.91 -26.83 -7.65
N SER A 27 -20.18 -26.50 -7.69
CA SER A 27 -21.07 -26.52 -6.54
C SER A 27 -22.03 -27.69 -6.65
N SER A 28 -22.43 -28.24 -5.49
CA SER A 28 -23.51 -29.23 -5.39
C SER A 28 -24.65 -28.74 -4.48
N ASP A 29 -24.68 -27.44 -4.18
CA ASP A 29 -25.58 -26.79 -3.23
C ASP A 29 -26.09 -25.42 -3.74
N GLY A 30 -26.16 -25.24 -5.06
CA GLY A 30 -26.69 -24.02 -5.67
C GLY A 30 -25.77 -22.81 -5.54
N GLY A 31 -24.45 -23.06 -5.62
CA GLY A 31 -23.34 -22.10 -5.53
C GLY A 31 -23.10 -21.52 -4.14
N LEU A 32 -23.67 -22.11 -3.09
CA LEU A 32 -23.37 -21.72 -1.72
C LEU A 32 -21.92 -22.03 -1.37
N ASN A 33 -21.41 -23.15 -1.87
CA ASN A 33 -20.00 -23.52 -1.79
C ASN A 33 -19.51 -24.08 -3.13
N TRP A 34 -18.27 -23.74 -3.46
CA TRP A 34 -17.60 -24.22 -4.65
C TRP A 34 -16.35 -25.01 -4.26
N ILE A 35 -16.09 -26.08 -5.00
CA ILE A 35 -14.87 -26.87 -4.90
C ILE A 35 -14.15 -26.86 -6.25
N PRO A 36 -12.82 -26.67 -6.30
CA PRO A 36 -12.06 -26.86 -7.53
C PRO A 36 -12.15 -28.32 -7.98
N LEU A 37 -12.33 -28.55 -9.28
CA LEU A 37 -12.58 -29.89 -9.84
C LEU A 37 -11.40 -30.52 -10.60
N LEU A 38 -10.41 -29.74 -11.00
CA LEU A 38 -9.37 -30.24 -11.91
C LEU A 38 -8.17 -30.82 -11.16
N GLU A 39 -7.75 -32.02 -11.54
CA GLU A 39 -6.32 -32.39 -11.54
C GLU A 39 -5.59 -31.58 -12.63
N SER A 40 -4.30 -31.33 -12.44
CA SER A 40 -3.54 -30.35 -13.24
C SER A 40 -3.62 -30.58 -14.77
N GLY A 41 -3.92 -29.53 -15.54
CA GLY A 41 -3.71 -29.50 -17.01
C GLY A 41 -4.94 -29.52 -17.93
N SER A 42 -6.18 -29.56 -17.43
CA SER A 42 -7.38 -29.50 -18.29
C SER A 42 -7.77 -28.05 -18.61
N LEU A 43 -7.07 -27.41 -19.55
CA LEU A 43 -7.48 -26.09 -20.05
C LEU A 43 -8.61 -26.26 -21.07
N PHE A 44 -9.78 -25.67 -20.79
CA PHE A 44 -10.91 -25.63 -21.72
C PHE A 44 -11.06 -24.21 -22.29
N TYR A 45 -10.95 -24.05 -23.63
CA TYR A 45 -11.20 -22.79 -24.32
C TYR A 45 -12.04 -23.01 -25.58
N ALA A 46 -13.31 -22.62 -25.54
CA ALA A 46 -14.18 -22.43 -26.70
C ALA A 46 -14.93 -21.09 -26.54
N ASN A 47 -15.23 -20.39 -27.65
CA ASN A 47 -15.95 -19.11 -27.59
C ASN A 47 -17.35 -19.28 -26.96
N ARG A 48 -18.09 -20.29 -27.43
CA ARG A 48 -19.33 -20.81 -26.85
C ARG A 48 -19.43 -22.31 -27.13
N LEU A 49 -20.02 -23.05 -26.19
CA LEU A 49 -20.41 -24.45 -26.37
C LEU A 49 -21.90 -24.64 -26.15
N LYS A 50 -22.49 -25.57 -26.89
CA LYS A 50 -23.81 -26.13 -26.59
C LYS A 50 -23.75 -27.65 -26.61
N ILE A 51 -24.21 -28.24 -25.52
CA ILE A 51 -24.37 -29.69 -25.38
C ILE A 51 -25.80 -30.02 -25.77
N ASP A 52 -25.96 -30.99 -26.65
CA ASP A 52 -27.26 -31.53 -27.00
C ASP A 52 -27.89 -32.22 -25.78
N SER A 53 -29.11 -31.81 -25.43
CA SER A 53 -29.85 -32.33 -24.28
C SER A 53 -30.21 -33.81 -24.39
N ASP A 54 -30.40 -34.29 -25.61
CA ASP A 54 -30.85 -35.64 -25.94
C ASP A 54 -29.65 -36.58 -26.15
N ASN A 55 -28.50 -36.00 -26.53
CA ASN A 55 -27.25 -36.72 -26.69
C ASN A 55 -26.05 -35.89 -26.21
N PRO A 56 -25.66 -36.02 -24.94
CA PRO A 56 -24.52 -35.27 -24.38
C PRO A 56 -23.16 -35.55 -25.03
N GLN A 57 -23.04 -36.59 -25.88
CA GLN A 57 -21.83 -36.81 -26.70
C GLN A 57 -21.74 -35.85 -27.90
N LYS A 58 -22.86 -35.21 -28.28
CA LYS A 58 -22.94 -34.23 -29.35
C LYS A 58 -22.74 -32.83 -28.77
N ILE A 59 -21.61 -32.21 -29.12
CA ILE A 59 -21.25 -30.87 -28.65
C ILE A 59 -20.97 -29.98 -29.86
N LEU A 60 -21.56 -28.79 -29.86
CA LEU A 60 -21.32 -27.75 -30.85
C LEU A 60 -20.48 -26.64 -30.25
N ALA A 61 -19.52 -26.14 -31.03
CA ALA A 61 -18.65 -25.04 -30.62
C ALA A 61 -18.58 -23.96 -31.70
N SER A 62 -18.68 -22.70 -31.30
CA SER A 62 -18.33 -21.55 -32.13
C SER A 62 -16.84 -21.21 -31.97
N SER A 63 -16.22 -20.66 -33.02
CA SER A 63 -14.83 -20.21 -32.98
C SER A 63 -14.52 -19.13 -34.02
N SER A 64 -13.34 -18.52 -33.89
CA SER A 64 -12.80 -17.54 -34.86
C SER A 64 -12.61 -18.09 -36.27
N VAL A 65 -12.68 -19.41 -36.45
CA VAL A 65 -12.62 -20.07 -37.76
C VAL A 65 -13.91 -20.82 -38.12
N GLY A 66 -14.94 -20.75 -37.29
CA GLY A 66 -16.30 -21.20 -37.59
C GLY A 66 -16.87 -22.25 -36.65
N VAL A 67 -17.85 -23.03 -37.11
CA VAL A 67 -18.60 -23.96 -36.26
C VAL A 67 -17.97 -25.35 -36.30
N HIS A 68 -17.80 -25.95 -35.12
CA HIS A 68 -17.24 -27.28 -34.94
C HIS A 68 -18.25 -28.19 -34.25
N LEU A 69 -18.22 -29.47 -34.62
CA LEU A 69 -19.05 -30.52 -34.04
C LEU A 69 -18.16 -31.61 -33.48
N SER A 70 -18.42 -32.01 -32.23
CA SER A 70 -17.96 -33.26 -31.64
C SER A 70 -19.14 -34.22 -31.52
N THR A 71 -18.85 -35.52 -31.71
CA THR A 71 -19.81 -36.62 -31.52
C THR A 71 -19.32 -37.65 -30.50
N ASP A 72 -18.26 -37.33 -29.77
CA ASP A 72 -17.57 -38.18 -28.80
C ASP A 72 -17.25 -37.42 -27.49
N GLY A 73 -18.18 -36.52 -27.10
CA GLY A 73 -18.10 -35.80 -25.84
C GLY A 73 -16.97 -34.78 -25.76
N GLY A 74 -16.53 -34.25 -26.91
CA GLY A 74 -15.46 -33.26 -27.02
C GLY A 74 -14.06 -33.85 -27.26
N SER A 75 -13.93 -35.18 -27.38
CA SER A 75 -12.64 -35.85 -27.58
C SER A 75 -12.03 -35.55 -28.96
N SER A 76 -12.86 -35.39 -29.98
CA SER A 76 -12.46 -34.95 -31.32
C SER A 76 -13.50 -34.01 -31.94
N TRP A 77 -13.04 -33.17 -32.86
CA TRP A 77 -13.84 -32.09 -33.46
C TRP A 77 -13.70 -32.09 -34.98
N THR A 78 -14.82 -31.89 -35.67
CA THR A 78 -14.85 -31.65 -37.11
C THR A 78 -15.41 -30.27 -37.39
N GLN A 79 -14.70 -29.46 -38.18
CA GLN A 79 -15.21 -28.17 -38.64
C GLN A 79 -16.35 -28.38 -39.65
N LYS A 80 -17.51 -27.79 -39.38
CA LYS A 80 -18.75 -27.93 -40.18
C LYS A 80 -19.14 -26.64 -40.88
N TRP A 81 -18.56 -25.52 -40.46
CA TRP A 81 -18.70 -24.22 -41.10
C TRP A 81 -17.36 -23.48 -41.03
N SER A 82 -16.97 -22.83 -42.13
CA SER A 82 -15.61 -22.28 -42.30
C SER A 82 -15.48 -20.77 -42.16
N SER A 83 -16.59 -20.04 -42.03
CA SER A 83 -16.55 -18.61 -41.70
C SER A 83 -16.63 -18.42 -40.18
N PRO A 84 -16.01 -17.37 -39.61
CA PRO A 84 -16.05 -17.11 -38.17
C PRO A 84 -17.48 -17.15 -37.63
N ALA A 85 -17.64 -17.75 -36.45
CA ALA A 85 -18.91 -17.81 -35.73
C ALA A 85 -18.70 -17.36 -34.28
N TRP A 86 -19.59 -16.50 -33.79
CA TRP A 86 -19.56 -16.01 -32.40
C TRP A 86 -20.32 -16.93 -31.48
N ASP A 87 -21.51 -17.34 -31.89
CA ASP A 87 -22.41 -18.10 -31.04
C ASP A 87 -23.11 -19.21 -31.80
N VAL A 88 -23.53 -20.24 -31.06
CA VAL A 88 -24.31 -21.37 -31.54
C VAL A 88 -25.41 -21.66 -30.54
N ASP A 89 -26.61 -22.01 -30.99
CA ASP A 89 -27.69 -22.46 -30.11
C ASP A 89 -28.52 -23.58 -30.75
N ILE A 90 -29.06 -24.47 -29.92
CA ILE A 90 -29.81 -25.66 -30.35
C ILE A 90 -31.29 -25.40 -30.12
N LYS A 91 -32.11 -25.66 -31.14
CA LYS A 91 -33.57 -25.47 -31.03
C LYS A 91 -34.15 -26.46 -30.00
N PRO A 92 -34.87 -25.99 -28.96
CA PRO A 92 -35.17 -26.79 -27.76
C PRO A 92 -36.21 -27.91 -27.96
N ASP A 93 -37.00 -27.86 -29.02
CA ASP A 93 -37.98 -28.90 -29.40
C ASP A 93 -37.54 -29.70 -30.64
N ASP A 94 -36.37 -29.41 -31.22
CA ASP A 94 -35.77 -30.20 -32.31
C ASP A 94 -34.24 -30.01 -32.37
N ASN A 95 -33.51 -30.93 -31.74
CA ASN A 95 -32.05 -30.87 -31.65
C ASN A 95 -31.32 -31.09 -32.98
N ASN A 96 -32.03 -31.36 -34.09
CA ASN A 96 -31.46 -31.34 -35.43
C ASN A 96 -31.32 -29.91 -35.97
N VAL A 97 -32.08 -28.96 -35.43
CA VAL A 97 -32.00 -27.56 -35.85
C VAL A 97 -31.01 -26.82 -34.97
N VAL A 98 -29.94 -26.31 -35.60
CA VAL A 98 -28.87 -25.56 -34.94
C VAL A 98 -28.73 -24.22 -35.61
N TYR A 99 -28.68 -23.17 -34.81
CA TYR A 99 -28.45 -21.80 -35.26
C TYR A 99 -27.01 -21.40 -34.95
N ALA A 100 -26.37 -20.67 -35.86
CA ALA A 100 -25.06 -20.09 -35.61
C ALA A 100 -24.99 -18.65 -36.15
N LEU A 101 -24.48 -17.74 -35.31
CA LEU A 101 -24.24 -16.35 -35.72
C LEU A 101 -22.84 -16.28 -36.33
N SER A 102 -22.79 -16.03 -37.63
CA SER A 102 -21.59 -16.06 -38.46
C SER A 102 -21.41 -14.75 -39.23
N ARG A 103 -20.31 -14.65 -39.96
CA ARG A 103 -20.06 -13.59 -40.94
C ARG A 103 -20.39 -14.04 -42.37
N SER A 104 -20.89 -13.12 -43.20
CA SER A 104 -20.86 -13.24 -44.66
C SER A 104 -20.67 -11.86 -45.31
N GLY A 105 -19.73 -11.74 -46.24
CA GLY A 105 -19.50 -10.47 -46.96
C GLY A 105 -19.11 -9.26 -46.10
N GLY A 106 -18.63 -9.48 -44.87
CA GLY A 106 -18.29 -8.40 -43.93
C GLY A 106 -19.43 -7.99 -42.98
N ASN A 107 -20.62 -8.57 -43.14
CA ASN A 107 -21.78 -8.33 -42.29
C ASN A 107 -22.11 -9.58 -41.47
N PHE A 108 -22.91 -9.41 -40.42
CA PHE A 108 -23.48 -10.55 -39.69
C PHE A 108 -24.39 -11.38 -40.60
N ALA A 109 -24.41 -12.68 -40.36
CA ALA A 109 -25.20 -13.65 -41.08
C ALA A 109 -25.65 -14.76 -40.13
N LEU A 110 -26.90 -15.20 -40.26
CA LEU A 110 -27.36 -16.42 -39.61
C LEU A 110 -27.07 -17.61 -40.52
N THR A 111 -26.49 -18.66 -39.96
CA THR A 111 -26.40 -19.97 -40.60
C THR A 111 -27.20 -21.00 -39.81
N ILE A 112 -27.86 -21.89 -40.52
CA ILE A 112 -28.79 -22.87 -39.97
C ILE A 112 -28.37 -24.26 -40.42
N SER A 113 -28.35 -25.20 -39.48
CA SER A 113 -28.34 -26.63 -39.75
C SER A 113 -29.73 -27.20 -39.48
N THR A 114 -30.13 -28.21 -40.25
CA THR A 114 -31.35 -29.00 -40.04
C THR A 114 -31.05 -30.50 -39.90
N ASP A 115 -29.76 -30.85 -39.75
CA ASP A 115 -29.23 -32.22 -39.69
C ASP A 115 -28.34 -32.43 -38.46
N GLY A 116 -28.58 -31.66 -37.39
CA GLY A 116 -27.89 -31.79 -36.11
C GLY A 116 -26.48 -31.21 -36.09
N GLY A 117 -26.21 -30.23 -36.96
CA GLY A 117 -24.92 -29.57 -37.10
C GLY A 117 -23.98 -30.25 -38.09
N GLN A 118 -24.44 -31.23 -38.88
CA GLN A 118 -23.58 -31.93 -39.84
C GLN A 118 -23.28 -31.09 -41.08
N SER A 119 -24.20 -30.22 -41.48
CA SER A 119 -24.03 -29.22 -42.52
C SER A 119 -24.81 -27.93 -42.18
N PHE A 120 -24.34 -26.79 -42.68
CA PHE A 120 -24.93 -25.47 -42.45
C PHE A 120 -25.17 -24.74 -43.78
N SER A 121 -26.25 -23.95 -43.83
CA SER A 121 -26.56 -23.05 -44.94
C SER A 121 -26.89 -21.64 -44.42
N LEU A 122 -26.65 -20.62 -45.25
CA LEU A 122 -27.01 -19.23 -44.92
C LEU A 122 -28.54 -19.06 -44.95
N GLU A 123 -29.07 -18.33 -43.97
CA GLU A 123 -30.46 -17.85 -43.98
C GLU A 123 -30.55 -16.52 -44.77
N PRO A 124 -31.07 -16.53 -46.01
CA PRO A 124 -30.98 -15.38 -46.91
C PRO A 124 -31.82 -14.17 -46.47
N SER A 125 -32.83 -14.36 -45.61
CA SER A 125 -33.66 -13.27 -45.12
C SER A 125 -33.06 -12.54 -43.90
N PHE A 126 -31.94 -13.03 -43.35
CA PHE A 126 -31.30 -12.43 -42.19
C PHE A 126 -30.86 -10.98 -42.47
N PRO A 127 -31.05 -10.04 -41.53
CA PRO A 127 -30.64 -8.64 -41.71
C PRO A 127 -29.15 -8.53 -42.05
N ASN A 128 -28.84 -7.99 -43.22
CA ASN A 128 -27.47 -7.91 -43.76
C ASN A 128 -26.90 -6.49 -43.78
N SER A 129 -27.52 -5.56 -43.05
CA SER A 129 -27.13 -4.14 -43.00
C SER A 129 -26.19 -3.80 -41.83
N VAL A 130 -25.99 -4.72 -40.89
CA VAL A 130 -25.11 -4.50 -39.73
C VAL A 130 -23.73 -5.08 -40.05
N THR A 131 -22.75 -4.19 -40.18
CA THR A 131 -21.35 -4.58 -40.39
C THR A 131 -20.80 -5.26 -39.16
N GLU A 132 -20.10 -6.38 -39.39
CA GLU A 132 -19.54 -7.19 -38.35
C GLU A 132 -18.11 -6.74 -38.04
N VAL A 133 -17.92 -6.20 -36.84
CA VAL A 133 -16.60 -5.84 -36.31
C VAL A 133 -16.43 -6.07 -34.80
N SER A 134 -17.53 -6.23 -34.06
CA SER A 134 -17.49 -6.24 -32.58
C SER A 134 -18.19 -7.47 -31.97
N GLY A 135 -18.69 -8.41 -32.80
CA GLY A 135 -19.32 -9.67 -32.39
C GLY A 135 -20.81 -9.58 -32.02
N GLY A 136 -21.40 -10.72 -31.65
CA GLY A 136 -22.83 -10.81 -31.32
C GLY A 136 -23.21 -12.16 -30.72
N LEU A 137 -24.42 -12.27 -30.19
CA LEU A 137 -24.98 -13.50 -29.61
C LEU A 137 -26.36 -13.80 -30.17
N LEU A 138 -26.77 -15.08 -30.08
CA LEU A 138 -28.12 -15.51 -30.41
C LEU A 138 -28.70 -16.44 -29.33
N VAL A 139 -30.02 -16.44 -29.18
CA VAL A 139 -30.69 -17.32 -28.21
C VAL A 139 -32.10 -17.70 -28.66
N VAL A 140 -32.45 -18.97 -28.43
CA VAL A 140 -33.80 -19.52 -28.59
C VAL A 140 -34.37 -19.91 -27.22
N THR A 141 -35.68 -19.73 -27.03
CA THR A 141 -36.36 -20.05 -25.76
C THR A 141 -37.35 -21.21 -25.91
N PRO A 142 -37.41 -22.16 -24.96
CA PRO A 142 -38.45 -23.20 -24.90
C PRO A 142 -39.89 -22.66 -24.83
N ASP A 143 -40.12 -21.47 -24.30
CA ASP A 143 -41.45 -20.83 -24.26
C ASP A 143 -42.03 -20.62 -25.67
N ASN A 144 -41.15 -20.36 -26.65
CA ASN A 144 -41.51 -20.26 -28.05
C ASN A 144 -40.33 -20.65 -28.96
N PRO A 145 -40.19 -21.94 -29.31
CA PRO A 145 -39.05 -22.43 -30.08
C PRO A 145 -38.97 -21.92 -31.52
N ASN A 146 -40.00 -21.21 -32.00
CA ASN A 146 -40.02 -20.58 -33.32
C ASN A 146 -39.50 -19.13 -33.31
N LEU A 147 -38.99 -18.66 -32.17
CA LEU A 147 -38.34 -17.35 -32.03
C LEU A 147 -36.83 -17.48 -31.89
N LEU A 148 -36.12 -16.53 -32.50
CA LEU A 148 -34.69 -16.36 -32.34
C LEU A 148 -34.39 -14.90 -32.04
N PHE A 149 -33.75 -14.62 -30.90
CA PHE A 149 -33.25 -13.29 -30.58
C PHE A 149 -31.78 -13.20 -30.96
N VAL A 150 -31.36 -12.07 -31.53
CA VAL A 150 -29.98 -11.85 -31.97
C VAL A 150 -29.55 -10.44 -31.59
N ILE A 151 -28.49 -10.31 -30.82
CA ILE A 151 -27.83 -9.04 -30.53
C ILE A 151 -26.57 -8.93 -31.40
N MET A 152 -26.43 -7.82 -32.13
CA MET A 152 -25.29 -7.55 -32.99
C MET A 152 -24.63 -6.24 -32.59
N LEU A 153 -23.32 -6.28 -32.33
CA LEU A 153 -22.53 -5.11 -32.00
C LEU A 153 -21.92 -4.53 -33.29
N SER A 154 -22.36 -3.34 -33.67
CA SER A 154 -21.90 -2.64 -34.88
C SER A 154 -20.57 -1.91 -34.70
N SER A 155 -20.02 -1.37 -35.78
CA SER A 155 -18.80 -0.55 -35.77
C SER A 155 -18.93 0.82 -35.13
N ASP A 156 -20.15 1.34 -35.01
CA ASP A 156 -20.42 2.68 -34.45
C ASP A 156 -20.81 2.63 -32.97
N ASN A 157 -20.39 1.57 -32.25
CA ASN A 157 -20.70 1.31 -30.85
C ASN A 157 -22.20 1.09 -30.55
N THR A 158 -23.02 0.77 -31.56
CA THR A 158 -24.47 0.60 -31.41
C THR A 158 -24.88 -0.87 -31.39
N PRO A 159 -25.41 -1.38 -30.27
CA PRO A 159 -26.06 -2.68 -30.25
C PRO A 159 -27.38 -2.68 -31.03
N TYR A 160 -27.64 -3.71 -31.83
CA TYR A 160 -28.92 -3.92 -32.51
C TYR A 160 -29.54 -5.25 -32.09
N LEU A 161 -30.70 -5.20 -31.42
CA LEU A 161 -31.44 -6.39 -30.99
C LEU A 161 -32.54 -6.72 -32.01
N TYR A 162 -32.41 -7.87 -32.67
CA TYR A 162 -33.38 -8.38 -33.61
C TYR A 162 -34.15 -9.57 -33.04
N LYS A 163 -35.39 -9.72 -33.54
CA LYS A 163 -36.23 -10.90 -33.36
C LYS A 163 -36.56 -11.51 -34.71
N GLY A 164 -36.16 -12.76 -34.88
CA GLY A 164 -36.60 -13.63 -35.96
C GLY A 164 -37.81 -14.46 -35.52
N THR A 165 -38.81 -14.60 -36.37
CA THR A 165 -39.92 -15.55 -36.20
C THR A 165 -40.00 -16.43 -37.42
N ILE A 166 -40.01 -17.76 -37.22
CA ILE A 166 -40.22 -18.72 -38.30
C ILE A 166 -41.68 -19.16 -38.34
N SER A 167 -42.30 -19.08 -39.51
CA SER A 167 -43.66 -19.58 -39.76
C SER A 167 -43.73 -20.24 -41.13
N SER A 168 -44.22 -21.48 -41.18
CA SER A 168 -44.27 -22.29 -42.41
C SER A 168 -42.92 -22.38 -43.16
N GLY A 169 -41.81 -22.42 -42.42
CA GLY A 169 -40.46 -22.49 -42.96
C GLY A 169 -39.89 -21.16 -43.48
N ILE A 170 -40.59 -20.04 -43.28
CA ILE A 170 -40.16 -18.72 -43.72
C ILE A 170 -39.83 -17.86 -42.49
N TRP A 171 -38.64 -17.26 -42.49
CA TRP A 171 -38.21 -16.32 -41.46
C TRP A 171 -38.72 -14.90 -41.75
N THR A 172 -39.17 -14.22 -40.70
CA THR A 172 -39.45 -12.78 -40.69
C THR A 172 -38.63 -12.14 -39.57
N TRP A 173 -37.92 -11.06 -39.90
CA TRP A 173 -37.03 -10.36 -38.96
C TRP A 173 -37.58 -8.99 -38.61
N THR A 174 -37.52 -8.62 -37.34
CA THR A 174 -37.92 -7.32 -36.82
C THR A 174 -36.80 -6.77 -35.93
N LEU A 175 -36.38 -5.53 -36.19
CA LEU A 175 -35.51 -4.79 -35.27
C LEU A 175 -36.37 -4.38 -34.06
N LEU A 176 -36.03 -4.89 -32.87
CA LEU A 176 -36.79 -4.61 -31.65
C LEU A 176 -36.27 -3.36 -30.95
N ALA A 177 -34.95 -3.24 -30.81
CA ALA A 177 -34.32 -2.15 -30.09
C ALA A 177 -32.97 -1.77 -30.72
N THR A 178 -32.66 -0.48 -30.63
CA THR A 178 -31.37 0.10 -31.01
C THR A 178 -30.73 0.66 -29.75
N GLY A 179 -29.49 0.28 -29.48
CA GLY A 179 -28.74 0.77 -28.33
C GLY A 179 -28.47 2.28 -28.39
N GLN A 180 -27.95 2.85 -27.30
CA GLN A 180 -27.75 4.30 -27.15
C GLN A 180 -29.05 5.12 -27.33
N THR A 181 -30.21 4.52 -27.02
CA THR A 181 -31.51 5.20 -27.00
C THR A 181 -32.11 5.17 -25.59
N PRO A 182 -33.07 6.06 -25.27
CA PRO A 182 -33.75 6.02 -23.97
C PRO A 182 -34.48 4.69 -23.67
N GLU A 183 -34.93 3.99 -24.71
CA GLU A 183 -35.62 2.71 -24.56
C GLU A 183 -34.64 1.53 -24.39
N PHE A 184 -33.40 1.69 -24.84
CA PHE A 184 -32.32 0.71 -24.71
C PHE A 184 -30.96 1.43 -24.64
N GLU A 185 -30.52 1.76 -23.43
CA GLU A 185 -29.34 2.60 -23.20
C GLU A 185 -28.00 1.88 -23.43
N MET A 186 -28.03 0.56 -23.63
CA MET A 186 -26.84 -0.27 -23.85
C MET A 186 -25.97 0.26 -25.00
N ASN A 187 -24.66 0.27 -24.80
CA ASN A 187 -23.64 0.49 -25.84
C ASN A 187 -22.77 -0.77 -25.99
N ASN A 188 -21.82 -0.77 -26.93
CA ASN A 188 -20.97 -1.94 -27.14
C ASN A 188 -20.04 -2.29 -25.97
N GLY A 189 -19.83 -1.42 -24.98
CA GLY A 189 -18.92 -1.70 -23.86
C GLY A 189 -17.51 -2.09 -24.32
N GLN A 190 -17.01 -3.23 -23.84
CA GLN A 190 -15.75 -3.84 -24.29
C GLN A 190 -15.94 -4.82 -25.47
N GLY A 191 -17.14 -4.86 -26.07
CA GLY A 191 -17.47 -5.61 -27.27
C GLY A 191 -17.91 -7.04 -26.96
N TYR A 192 -17.52 -7.98 -27.82
CA TYR A 192 -17.82 -9.40 -27.62
C TYR A 192 -17.23 -10.00 -26.34
N PHE A 193 -16.18 -9.37 -25.78
CA PHE A 193 -15.49 -9.85 -24.60
C PHE A 193 -16.41 -9.98 -23.38
N ASP A 194 -17.28 -8.99 -23.16
CA ASP A 194 -18.17 -8.89 -22.01
C ASP A 194 -19.67 -9.01 -22.38
N LEU A 195 -19.97 -9.49 -23.60
CA LEU A 195 -21.33 -9.56 -24.11
C LEU A 195 -22.09 -10.77 -23.56
N VAL A 196 -23.28 -10.50 -23.00
CA VAL A 196 -24.21 -11.51 -22.52
C VAL A 196 -25.62 -11.32 -23.11
N LEU A 197 -26.32 -12.42 -23.36
CA LEU A 197 -27.73 -12.45 -23.80
C LEU A 197 -28.37 -13.77 -23.36
N ASP A 198 -29.51 -13.70 -22.67
CA ASP A 198 -30.36 -14.86 -22.42
C ASP A 198 -31.84 -14.45 -22.33
N VAL A 199 -32.73 -15.41 -22.56
CA VAL A 199 -34.19 -15.23 -22.54
C VAL A 199 -34.80 -16.27 -21.61
N SER A 200 -35.76 -15.84 -20.80
CA SER A 200 -36.40 -16.73 -19.83
C SER A 200 -36.99 -17.96 -20.53
N PRO A 201 -36.69 -19.18 -20.03
CA PRO A 201 -37.24 -20.41 -20.61
C PRO A 201 -38.76 -20.53 -20.56
N ASN A 202 -39.42 -19.75 -19.71
CA ASN A 202 -40.86 -19.80 -19.44
C ASN A 202 -41.61 -18.52 -19.85
N ASN A 203 -40.91 -17.53 -20.41
CA ASN A 203 -41.53 -16.28 -20.84
C ASN A 203 -40.61 -15.56 -21.84
N GLN A 204 -40.92 -15.67 -23.13
CA GLN A 204 -40.20 -15.00 -24.23
C GLN A 204 -40.11 -13.48 -24.10
N ASN A 205 -40.93 -12.85 -23.24
CA ASN A 205 -40.90 -11.40 -23.03
C ASN A 205 -39.83 -10.95 -22.03
N ASN A 206 -39.29 -11.88 -21.24
CA ASN A 206 -38.24 -11.63 -20.27
C ASN A 206 -36.87 -11.87 -20.92
N ILE A 207 -36.20 -10.79 -21.28
CA ILE A 207 -34.90 -10.79 -21.97
C ILE A 207 -33.88 -10.10 -21.07
N ILE A 208 -32.70 -10.70 -20.88
CA ILE A 208 -31.59 -10.05 -20.20
C ILE A 208 -30.41 -9.98 -21.18
N VAL A 209 -29.81 -8.79 -21.29
CA VAL A 209 -28.71 -8.50 -22.22
C VAL A 209 -27.78 -7.46 -21.60
N GLY A 210 -26.48 -7.50 -21.90
CA GLY A 210 -25.56 -6.51 -21.36
C GLY A 210 -24.13 -6.67 -21.86
N THR A 211 -23.31 -5.68 -21.53
CA THR A 211 -21.84 -5.66 -21.65
C THR A 211 -21.26 -5.31 -20.28
N THR A 212 -20.80 -4.07 -20.08
CA THR A 212 -20.34 -3.56 -18.78
C THR A 212 -21.50 -3.26 -17.82
N THR A 213 -22.72 -3.17 -18.35
CA THR A 213 -23.98 -2.94 -17.60
C THR A 213 -25.05 -3.91 -18.11
N LEU A 214 -25.84 -4.45 -17.19
CA LEU A 214 -26.87 -5.45 -17.44
C LEU A 214 -28.25 -4.82 -17.54
N PHE A 215 -29.02 -5.20 -18.56
CA PHE A 215 -30.34 -4.65 -18.87
C PHE A 215 -31.38 -5.77 -18.95
N LYS A 216 -32.62 -5.47 -18.54
CA LYS A 216 -33.76 -6.40 -18.57
C LYS A 216 -34.94 -5.79 -19.29
N SER A 217 -35.56 -6.58 -20.17
CA SER A 217 -36.88 -6.31 -20.72
C SER A 217 -37.89 -7.30 -20.15
N VAL A 218 -39.13 -6.84 -19.94
CA VAL A 218 -40.28 -7.69 -19.55
C VAL A 218 -41.42 -7.65 -20.58
N ASN A 219 -41.18 -7.00 -21.73
CA ASN A 219 -42.15 -6.78 -22.80
C ASN A 219 -41.60 -7.20 -24.17
N GLY A 220 -40.68 -8.17 -24.19
CA GLY A 220 -40.16 -8.76 -25.41
C GLY A 220 -39.22 -7.85 -26.18
N GLY A 221 -38.52 -6.96 -25.49
CA GLY A 221 -37.49 -6.09 -26.06
C GLY A 221 -37.99 -4.74 -26.56
N SER A 222 -39.20 -4.32 -26.18
CA SER A 222 -39.73 -2.98 -26.56
C SER A 222 -39.11 -1.85 -25.73
N ASN A 223 -38.75 -2.13 -24.47
CA ASN A 223 -37.90 -1.27 -23.64
C ASN A 223 -37.13 -2.11 -22.62
N PHE A 224 -36.10 -1.48 -22.03
CA PHE A 224 -35.20 -2.09 -21.07
C PHE A 224 -35.05 -1.24 -19.81
N THR A 225 -34.88 -1.90 -18.68
CA THR A 225 -34.52 -1.30 -17.40
C THR A 225 -33.15 -1.82 -16.95
N VAL A 226 -32.36 -0.96 -16.32
CA VAL A 226 -31.02 -1.33 -15.84
C VAL A 226 -31.11 -2.20 -14.58
N ILE A 227 -30.34 -3.28 -14.55
CA ILE A 227 -30.19 -4.17 -13.40
C ILE A 227 -29.01 -3.71 -12.54
N GLY A 228 -27.79 -3.74 -13.08
CA GLY A 228 -26.54 -3.52 -12.34
C GLY A 228 -25.33 -3.53 -13.27
N GLY A 229 -24.13 -3.30 -12.71
CA GLY A 229 -22.89 -3.02 -13.44
C GLY A 229 -22.35 -1.66 -13.01
N TYR A 230 -21.97 -0.79 -13.95
CA TYR A 230 -21.55 0.58 -13.61
C TYR A 230 -22.63 1.41 -12.90
N TYR A 231 -23.90 1.08 -13.12
CA TYR A 231 -25.04 1.68 -12.45
C TYR A 231 -26.20 0.68 -12.41
N GLY A 232 -27.23 0.98 -11.62
CA GLY A 232 -28.40 0.12 -11.45
C GLY A 232 -28.75 -0.11 -9.98
N ALA A 233 -29.81 -0.88 -9.75
CA ALA A 233 -30.29 -1.16 -8.41
C ALA A 233 -29.53 -2.32 -7.75
N PHE A 234 -28.96 -3.24 -8.52
CA PHE A 234 -28.28 -4.42 -8.00
C PHE A 234 -26.76 -4.18 -7.99
N SER A 235 -26.11 -4.51 -6.86
CA SER A 235 -24.66 -4.35 -6.65
C SER A 235 -23.84 -5.42 -7.41
N ILE A 236 -24.06 -5.53 -8.70
CA ILE A 236 -23.34 -6.40 -9.62
C ILE A 236 -22.10 -5.65 -10.08
N HIS A 237 -20.93 -6.29 -9.99
CA HIS A 237 -19.70 -5.76 -10.57
C HIS A 237 -19.88 -5.55 -12.09
N PRO A 238 -19.30 -4.50 -12.70
CA PRO A 238 -19.30 -4.37 -14.16
C PRO A 238 -18.64 -5.55 -14.88
N ASP A 239 -18.67 -5.52 -16.20
CA ASP A 239 -18.02 -6.46 -17.13
C ASP A 239 -18.57 -7.89 -17.04
N MET A 240 -19.78 -8.07 -17.58
CA MET A 240 -20.46 -9.37 -17.58
C MET A 240 -19.70 -10.38 -18.44
N GLN A 241 -19.64 -11.64 -18.03
CA GLN A 241 -18.89 -12.67 -18.75
C GLN A 241 -19.80 -13.77 -19.28
N ASP A 242 -20.81 -14.15 -18.49
CA ASP A 242 -21.79 -15.16 -18.87
C ASP A 242 -23.09 -15.00 -18.07
N ILE A 243 -24.19 -15.55 -18.60
CA ILE A 243 -25.51 -15.49 -17.98
C ILE A 243 -26.27 -16.80 -18.20
N LYS A 244 -27.02 -17.24 -17.20
CA LYS A 244 -27.95 -18.36 -17.35
C LYS A 244 -29.25 -18.15 -16.60
N MET A 245 -30.35 -18.06 -17.35
CA MET A 245 -31.72 -18.05 -16.84
C MET A 245 -32.29 -19.47 -16.80
N LEU A 246 -32.93 -19.81 -15.67
CA LEU A 246 -33.52 -21.13 -15.45
C LEU A 246 -35.06 -21.07 -15.40
N PRO A 247 -35.77 -22.17 -15.71
CA PRO A 247 -37.23 -22.19 -15.69
C PRO A 247 -37.84 -21.81 -14.34
N ASN A 248 -37.18 -22.12 -13.23
CA ASN A 248 -37.67 -21.81 -11.88
C ASN A 248 -37.52 -20.32 -11.49
N GLY A 249 -37.01 -19.46 -12.37
CA GLY A 249 -36.77 -18.04 -12.11
C GLY A 249 -35.38 -17.71 -11.58
N ASN A 250 -34.58 -18.73 -11.26
CA ASN A 250 -33.19 -18.53 -10.90
C ASN A 250 -32.40 -17.96 -12.08
N THR A 251 -31.55 -16.97 -11.84
CA THR A 251 -30.64 -16.42 -12.85
C THR A 251 -29.23 -16.29 -12.27
N TRP A 252 -28.27 -16.80 -13.02
CA TRP A 252 -26.83 -16.69 -12.74
C TRP A 252 -26.22 -15.64 -13.66
N VAL A 253 -25.35 -14.80 -13.12
CA VAL A 253 -24.54 -13.82 -13.91
C VAL A 253 -23.11 -13.86 -13.39
N SER A 254 -22.18 -14.22 -14.26
CA SER A 254 -20.75 -14.12 -13.96
C SER A 254 -20.18 -12.80 -14.48
N THR A 255 -19.21 -12.26 -13.76
CA THR A 255 -18.52 -11.01 -14.09
C THR A 255 -17.03 -11.17 -13.84
N ASP A 256 -16.24 -10.18 -14.24
CA ASP A 256 -14.81 -10.15 -13.90
C ASP A 256 -14.52 -9.99 -12.38
N GLY A 257 -15.54 -9.51 -11.64
CA GLY A 257 -15.54 -9.36 -10.19
C GLY A 257 -16.17 -10.51 -9.39
N GLY A 258 -16.78 -11.52 -10.02
CA GLY A 258 -17.30 -12.70 -9.30
C GLY A 258 -18.57 -13.34 -9.89
N MET A 259 -19.36 -13.97 -9.01
CA MET A 259 -20.57 -14.72 -9.37
C MET A 259 -21.80 -14.17 -8.64
N ASN A 260 -22.82 -13.84 -9.41
CA ASN A 260 -24.07 -13.23 -8.98
C ASN A 260 -25.24 -14.18 -9.22
N PHE A 261 -26.23 -14.14 -8.33
CA PHE A 261 -27.38 -15.02 -8.38
C PHE A 261 -28.65 -14.31 -7.91
N THR A 262 -29.78 -14.66 -8.49
CA THR A 262 -31.12 -14.24 -8.05
C THR A 262 -32.11 -15.38 -8.23
N THR A 263 -33.16 -15.41 -7.41
CA THR A 263 -34.26 -16.38 -7.52
C THR A 263 -35.46 -15.87 -8.34
N ASP A 264 -35.43 -14.63 -8.83
CA ASP A 264 -36.58 -13.97 -9.44
C ASP A 264 -36.27 -13.16 -10.71
N ASN A 265 -35.21 -13.55 -11.42
CA ASN A 265 -34.69 -12.84 -12.60
C ASN A 265 -34.44 -11.34 -12.34
N PHE A 266 -33.88 -10.97 -11.18
CA PHE A 266 -33.56 -9.58 -10.80
C PHE A 266 -34.81 -8.69 -10.76
N SER A 267 -35.85 -9.16 -10.09
CA SER A 267 -37.07 -8.37 -9.87
C SER A 267 -37.06 -7.69 -8.50
N ILE A 268 -36.49 -8.33 -7.48
CA ILE A 268 -36.45 -7.84 -6.10
C ILE A 268 -35.01 -7.97 -5.55
N GLN A 269 -34.45 -6.88 -5.01
CA GLN A 269 -33.09 -6.87 -4.43
C GLN A 269 -32.90 -7.88 -3.29
N ALA A 270 -33.93 -8.16 -2.49
CA ALA A 270 -33.85 -9.13 -1.39
C ALA A 270 -33.61 -10.58 -1.86
N ASN A 271 -33.91 -10.88 -3.13
CA ASN A 271 -33.70 -12.19 -3.75
C ASN A 271 -32.33 -12.30 -4.45
N TYR A 272 -31.53 -11.23 -4.45
CA TYR A 272 -30.19 -11.20 -5.00
C TYR A 272 -29.14 -11.66 -3.98
N HIS A 273 -28.20 -12.46 -4.45
CA HIS A 273 -27.13 -13.04 -3.66
C HIS A 273 -25.83 -13.09 -4.45
N VAL A 274 -24.70 -12.90 -3.76
CA VAL A 274 -23.38 -13.22 -4.29
C VAL A 274 -23.06 -14.69 -3.96
N ARG A 275 -22.45 -15.41 -4.90
CA ARG A 275 -22.20 -16.87 -4.83
C ARG A 275 -20.73 -17.21 -5.10
N ILE A 276 -19.84 -16.68 -4.27
CA ILE A 276 -18.38 -16.73 -4.49
C ILE A 276 -17.60 -17.59 -3.49
N ASN A 277 -18.25 -18.20 -2.50
CA ASN A 277 -17.54 -18.92 -1.45
C ASN A 277 -16.85 -20.19 -2.00
N GLY A 278 -15.52 -20.23 -1.95
CA GLY A 278 -14.73 -21.31 -2.57
C GLY A 278 -14.46 -21.12 -4.07
N LEU A 279 -14.93 -20.04 -4.70
CA LEU A 279 -14.50 -19.66 -6.05
C LEU A 279 -13.16 -18.95 -5.98
N ILE A 280 -12.21 -19.45 -6.76
CA ILE A 280 -10.86 -18.91 -6.85
C ILE A 280 -10.74 -18.09 -8.14
N GLY A 281 -10.35 -16.82 -8.06
CA GLY A 281 -10.20 -15.96 -9.24
C GLY A 281 -9.73 -14.52 -9.02
N SER A 282 -9.59 -14.06 -7.77
CA SER A 282 -9.00 -12.74 -7.52
C SER A 282 -7.52 -12.74 -7.88
N ASP A 283 -7.07 -11.81 -8.73
CA ASP A 283 -5.65 -11.70 -9.08
C ASP A 283 -5.01 -10.64 -8.19
N MET A 284 -4.24 -11.08 -7.20
CA MET A 284 -3.62 -10.24 -6.18
C MET A 284 -2.34 -9.61 -6.73
N TRP A 285 -2.47 -8.57 -7.56
CA TRP A 285 -1.33 -7.83 -8.10
C TRP A 285 -0.50 -7.15 -7.00
N GLY A 286 -1.17 -6.65 -5.96
CA GLY A 286 -0.57 -6.28 -4.69
C GLY A 286 -0.72 -7.41 -3.67
N PHE A 287 0.29 -7.65 -2.83
CA PHE A 287 0.19 -8.58 -1.70
C PHE A 287 1.26 -8.34 -0.65
N ASP A 288 0.89 -7.87 0.53
CA ASP A 288 1.79 -7.82 1.67
C ASP A 288 1.13 -8.46 2.88
N GLN A 289 1.95 -8.77 3.89
CA GLN A 289 1.46 -9.36 5.13
C GLN A 289 2.19 -8.80 6.36
N GLY A 290 1.52 -8.92 7.50
CA GLY A 290 2.10 -8.63 8.80
C GLY A 290 3.19 -9.62 9.20
N TRP A 291 3.89 -9.27 10.29
CA TRP A 291 4.90 -10.13 10.90
C TRP A 291 4.31 -10.97 12.04
N ASN A 292 3.72 -10.31 13.04
CA ASN A 292 3.06 -10.95 14.20
C ASN A 292 1.54 -10.77 14.23
N GLU A 293 1.01 -10.06 13.25
CA GLU A 293 -0.41 -9.87 13.03
C GLU A 293 -0.78 -10.61 11.75
N ASP A 294 -1.87 -11.39 11.77
CA ASP A 294 -2.38 -12.05 10.58
C ASP A 294 -3.23 -11.06 9.81
N LEU A 295 -2.54 -10.11 9.21
CA LEU A 295 -3.08 -9.11 8.31
C LEU A 295 -2.41 -9.31 6.97
N ALA A 296 -3.21 -9.45 5.91
CA ALA A 296 -2.78 -9.42 4.54
C ALA A 296 -3.51 -8.31 3.79
N VAL A 297 -2.78 -7.52 3.00
CA VAL A 297 -3.33 -6.44 2.19
C VAL A 297 -2.90 -6.57 0.75
N GLY A 298 -3.69 -6.03 -0.18
CA GLY A 298 -3.28 -6.03 -1.57
C GLY A 298 -4.33 -5.52 -2.56
N GLY A 299 -3.84 -4.99 -3.66
CA GLY A 299 -4.59 -4.61 -4.84
C GLY A 299 -4.97 -5.82 -5.68
N ARG A 300 -6.27 -5.99 -5.89
CA ARG A 300 -6.80 -7.03 -6.78
C ARG A 300 -7.05 -6.43 -8.16
N TYR A 301 -6.56 -7.10 -9.20
CA TYR A 301 -6.86 -6.74 -10.57
C TYR A 301 -8.39 -6.66 -10.77
N HIS A 302 -8.84 -5.52 -11.31
CA HIS A 302 -10.23 -5.09 -11.48
C HIS A 302 -11.07 -4.85 -10.20
N ASN A 303 -10.65 -5.35 -9.03
CA ASN A 303 -11.48 -5.41 -7.83
C ASN A 303 -11.02 -4.48 -6.69
N GLY A 304 -10.04 -3.61 -6.97
CA GLY A 304 -9.47 -2.67 -6.02
C GLY A 304 -8.72 -3.33 -4.86
N ASN A 305 -8.33 -2.49 -3.91
CA ASN A 305 -7.57 -2.85 -2.71
C ASN A 305 -8.43 -3.59 -1.69
N THR A 306 -7.83 -4.56 -1.01
CA THR A 306 -8.45 -5.35 0.04
C THR A 306 -7.55 -5.46 1.27
N ALA A 307 -8.17 -5.64 2.43
CA ALA A 307 -7.50 -6.13 3.64
C ALA A 307 -8.21 -7.39 4.15
N ILE A 308 -7.43 -8.38 4.56
CA ILE A 308 -7.88 -9.69 5.04
C ILE A 308 -7.15 -9.92 6.37
N ALA A 309 -7.88 -10.29 7.40
CA ALA A 309 -7.29 -10.60 8.69
C ALA A 309 -8.09 -11.66 9.44
N ASP A 310 -7.45 -12.40 10.35
CA ASP A 310 -8.11 -13.41 11.19
C ASP A 310 -9.27 -12.83 12.02
N PHE A 311 -9.12 -11.60 12.51
CA PHE A 311 -10.13 -10.86 13.24
C PHE A 311 -11.30 -10.34 12.37
N TYR A 312 -11.21 -10.46 11.04
CA TYR A 312 -12.35 -10.20 10.13
C TYR A 312 -13.21 -11.42 9.84
N GLN A 313 -12.89 -12.59 10.42
CA GLN A 313 -13.69 -13.81 10.26
C GLN A 313 -13.81 -14.15 8.74
N PRO A 314 -14.95 -14.55 8.14
CA PRO A 314 -14.98 -14.88 6.71
C PRO A 314 -15.05 -13.63 5.81
N LYS A 315 -14.85 -12.43 6.35
CA LYS A 315 -14.98 -11.16 5.62
C LYS A 315 -13.62 -10.58 5.28
N ALA A 316 -13.62 -9.74 4.26
CA ALA A 316 -12.50 -8.90 3.89
C ALA A 316 -13.00 -7.46 3.74
N LEU A 317 -12.13 -6.49 4.01
CA LEU A 317 -12.43 -5.08 3.79
C LEU A 317 -12.17 -4.71 2.34
N ARG A 318 -13.12 -4.00 1.74
CA ARG A 318 -12.91 -3.28 0.48
C ARG A 318 -12.32 -1.91 0.81
N MET A 319 -11.06 -1.69 0.44
CA MET A 319 -10.34 -0.45 0.76
C MET A 319 -10.56 0.66 -0.30
N GLY A 320 -11.09 0.32 -1.47
CA GLY A 320 -11.27 1.25 -2.59
C GLY A 320 -10.28 0.99 -3.72
N GLY A 321 -10.13 1.94 -4.64
CA GLY A 321 -9.32 1.75 -5.86
C GLY A 321 -10.03 0.90 -6.93
N ALA A 322 -9.34 0.70 -8.05
CA ALA A 322 -9.80 -0.08 -9.20
C ALA A 322 -8.75 -1.11 -9.64
N GLU A 323 -7.79 -0.73 -10.48
CA GLU A 323 -6.78 -1.63 -11.07
C GLU A 323 -5.38 -1.44 -10.47
N SER A 324 -5.28 -0.82 -9.29
CA SER A 324 -4.01 -0.47 -8.67
C SER A 324 -3.34 -1.72 -8.03
N PRO A 325 -2.08 -2.05 -8.36
CA PRO A 325 -1.36 -3.21 -7.82
C PRO A 325 -0.77 -2.99 -6.40
N THR A 326 -1.46 -2.29 -5.49
CA THR A 326 -0.82 -1.61 -4.33
C THR A 326 -1.10 -2.31 -3.01
N GLY A 327 -0.54 -1.80 -1.91
CA GLY A 327 -0.76 -2.30 -0.55
C GLY A 327 0.52 -2.79 0.13
N TRP A 328 0.79 -2.23 1.30
CA TRP A 328 1.89 -2.64 2.18
C TRP A 328 1.41 -2.65 3.63
N VAL A 329 1.78 -3.68 4.38
CA VAL A 329 1.55 -3.70 5.83
C VAL A 329 2.70 -2.96 6.49
N VAL A 330 2.38 -1.96 7.31
CA VAL A 330 3.38 -1.23 8.08
C VAL A 330 3.62 -2.01 9.36
N GLN A 331 4.61 -2.91 9.31
CA GLN A 331 4.91 -3.83 10.39
C GLN A 331 5.38 -3.09 11.66
N GLY A 332 5.21 -3.74 12.83
CA GLY A 332 5.56 -3.17 14.14
C GLY A 332 4.45 -2.34 14.80
N ARG A 333 3.40 -1.97 14.06
CA ARG A 333 2.14 -1.46 14.62
C ARG A 333 0.95 -2.22 14.07
N ASN A 334 0.07 -2.67 14.97
CA ASN A 334 -1.14 -3.41 14.59
C ASN A 334 -2.04 -2.55 13.71
N HIS A 335 -2.74 -3.17 12.76
CA HIS A 335 -3.72 -2.57 11.88
C HIS A 335 -3.19 -1.51 10.90
N HIS A 336 -1.88 -1.25 10.81
CA HIS A 336 -1.37 -0.19 9.92
C HIS A 336 -1.10 -0.71 8.51
N ALA A 337 -1.70 -0.09 7.50
CA ALA A 337 -1.48 -0.41 6.09
C ALA A 337 -1.42 0.84 5.21
N ALA A 338 -0.63 0.81 4.14
CA ALA A 338 -0.49 1.93 3.20
C ALA A 338 -0.79 1.49 1.76
N PHE A 339 -1.44 2.37 0.99
CA PHE A 339 -1.81 2.15 -0.41
C PHE A 339 -1.57 3.44 -1.20
N ASN A 340 -0.78 3.38 -2.28
CA ASN A 340 -0.35 4.60 -2.97
C ASN A 340 -1.48 5.35 -3.69
N ASP A 341 -2.61 4.66 -3.94
CA ASP A 341 -3.78 5.16 -4.64
C ASP A 341 -4.91 5.56 -3.68
N LEU A 342 -4.71 5.41 -2.36
CA LEU A 342 -5.68 5.79 -1.33
C LEU A 342 -5.18 6.93 -0.43
N GLY A 343 -4.16 7.68 -0.85
CA GLY A 343 -3.61 8.82 -0.11
C GLY A 343 -2.79 8.38 1.10
N ASN A 344 -3.10 8.89 2.29
CA ASN A 344 -2.41 8.53 3.52
C ASN A 344 -2.56 7.05 3.92
N GLY A 345 -1.75 6.63 4.90
CA GLY A 345 -1.84 5.33 5.54
C GLY A 345 -3.14 5.16 6.33
N TRP A 346 -3.59 3.91 6.46
CA TRP A 346 -4.82 3.50 7.12
C TRP A 346 -4.50 2.78 8.43
N ILE A 347 -5.17 3.18 9.51
CA ILE A 347 -5.32 2.37 10.71
C ILE A 347 -6.64 1.61 10.54
N LEU A 348 -6.51 0.33 10.18
CA LEU A 348 -7.63 -0.53 9.84
C LEU A 348 -8.54 -0.77 11.06
N PRO A 349 -9.85 -0.96 10.85
CA PRO A 349 -10.77 -1.21 11.94
C PRO A 349 -10.52 -2.56 12.63
N PRO A 350 -10.90 -2.73 13.90
CA PRO A 350 -10.73 -3.99 14.62
C PRO A 350 -11.71 -5.09 14.17
N THR A 351 -12.78 -4.72 13.45
CA THR A 351 -13.75 -5.63 12.86
C THR A 351 -14.13 -5.18 11.45
N ALA A 352 -14.66 -6.09 10.63
CA ALA A 352 -15.01 -5.78 9.24
C ALA A 352 -16.22 -4.82 9.11
N GLU A 353 -16.96 -4.62 10.20
CA GLU A 353 -18.18 -3.79 10.26
C GLU A 353 -17.98 -2.43 10.94
N SER A 354 -16.86 -2.23 11.63
CA SER A 354 -16.54 -0.96 12.28
C SER A 354 -15.99 0.07 11.29
N ALA A 355 -16.18 1.35 11.62
CA ALA A 355 -15.50 2.43 10.91
C ALA A 355 -13.98 2.33 11.09
N PRO A 356 -13.18 2.82 10.12
CA PRO A 356 -11.73 2.90 10.24
C PRO A 356 -11.30 3.57 11.55
N GLU A 357 -10.21 3.10 12.16
CA GLU A 357 -9.68 3.65 13.42
C GLU A 357 -9.01 5.01 13.22
N GLY A 358 -8.47 5.27 12.02
CA GLY A 358 -7.86 6.55 11.69
C GLY A 358 -6.91 6.48 10.50
N ARG A 359 -6.11 7.53 10.34
CA ARG A 359 -5.13 7.70 9.26
C ARG A 359 -3.77 8.05 9.83
N PHE A 360 -2.71 7.80 9.07
CA PHE A 360 -1.36 8.26 9.40
C PHE A 360 -0.63 8.74 8.13
N ILE A 361 0.31 9.66 8.30
CA ILE A 361 1.07 10.22 7.16
C ILE A 361 2.03 9.15 6.64
N PHE A 362 1.93 8.84 5.35
CA PHE A 362 2.86 7.96 4.65
C PHE A 362 3.16 8.57 3.28
N SER A 363 4.35 9.18 3.15
CA SER A 363 4.57 10.21 2.12
C SER A 363 5.29 9.74 0.85
N LYS A 364 5.85 8.53 0.84
CA LYS A 364 6.46 7.91 -0.35
C LYS A 364 6.05 6.47 -0.48
N TYR A 365 6.04 5.98 -1.73
CA TYR A 365 5.60 4.64 -2.04
C TYR A 365 6.62 3.93 -2.94
N PRO A 366 6.78 2.59 -2.79
CA PRO A 366 7.61 1.81 -3.70
C PRO A 366 7.18 1.96 -5.16
N ASN A 367 8.15 1.82 -6.07
CA ASN A 367 7.94 1.84 -7.52
C ASN A 367 6.88 0.85 -7.98
N MET A 368 6.06 1.27 -8.94
CA MET A 368 5.09 0.42 -9.62
C MET A 368 5.38 0.45 -11.11
N ASP A 369 5.67 -0.71 -11.69
CA ASP A 369 5.65 -0.87 -13.14
C ASP A 369 4.23 -1.33 -13.53
N GLU A 370 3.45 -0.44 -14.16
CA GLU A 370 2.03 -0.70 -14.49
C GLU A 370 1.87 -1.98 -15.34
N TYR A 371 0.78 -2.72 -15.08
CA TYR A 371 0.37 -4.03 -15.63
C TYR A 371 1.11 -5.28 -15.12
N GLY A 372 0.40 -6.13 -14.35
CA GLY A 372 0.78 -7.52 -14.05
C GLY A 372 1.65 -7.73 -12.79
N GLY A 373 1.28 -7.12 -11.65
CA GLY A 373 1.84 -7.47 -10.34
C GLY A 373 3.30 -7.06 -10.09
N ARG A 374 3.81 -6.02 -10.77
CA ARG A 374 5.20 -5.56 -10.66
C ARG A 374 5.35 -4.39 -9.69
N ARG A 375 4.98 -4.62 -8.44
CA ARG A 375 5.21 -3.69 -7.34
C ARG A 375 6.59 -3.87 -6.74
N GLY A 376 7.20 -2.76 -6.34
CA GLY A 376 8.30 -2.73 -5.39
C GLY A 376 7.82 -3.12 -4.00
N ASN A 377 8.75 -3.49 -3.15
CA ASN A 377 8.49 -3.82 -1.76
C ASN A 377 8.93 -2.69 -0.81
N LEU A 378 8.29 -2.66 0.36
CA LEU A 378 8.71 -1.88 1.51
C LEU A 378 9.56 -2.79 2.39
N VAL A 379 10.76 -2.36 2.78
CA VAL A 379 11.66 -3.14 3.63
C VAL A 379 11.79 -2.46 4.98
N THR A 380 11.37 -3.13 6.04
CA THR A 380 11.53 -2.64 7.41
C THR A 380 12.88 -3.04 7.98
N HIS A 381 13.53 -2.15 8.72
CA HIS A 381 14.81 -2.44 9.36
C HIS A 381 14.66 -3.55 10.41
N PRO A 382 15.56 -4.57 10.44
CA PRO A 382 15.42 -5.71 11.33
C PRO A 382 15.33 -5.36 12.81
N ASN A 383 15.97 -4.27 13.26
CA ASN A 383 15.97 -3.85 14.68
C ASN A 383 15.04 -2.68 14.98
N TYR A 384 14.56 -1.96 13.96
CA TYR A 384 13.81 -0.71 14.14
C TYR A 384 12.58 -0.67 13.23
N TYR A 385 11.38 -0.91 13.76
CA TYR A 385 10.19 -1.02 12.90
C TYR A 385 9.71 0.31 12.33
N GLY A 386 10.17 1.45 12.86
CA GLY A 386 9.94 2.79 12.30
C GLY A 386 10.95 3.21 11.25
N THR A 387 11.94 2.37 10.97
CA THR A 387 12.90 2.59 9.88
C THR A 387 12.52 1.76 8.65
N PHE A 388 12.23 2.44 7.55
CA PHE A 388 11.83 1.82 6.28
C PHE A 388 12.78 2.17 5.15
N TYR A 389 12.92 1.24 4.21
CA TYR A 389 13.61 1.45 2.95
C TYR A 389 12.67 1.15 1.79
N LEU A 390 12.68 2.02 0.79
CA LEU A 390 11.94 1.81 -0.46
C LEU A 390 12.67 2.41 -1.65
N GLY A 391 12.28 1.96 -2.83
CA GLY A 391 12.68 2.54 -4.09
C GLY A 391 11.56 3.35 -4.72
N GLU A 392 11.81 4.62 -5.07
CA GLU A 392 10.88 5.47 -5.81
C GLU A 392 11.64 6.16 -6.95
N ASN A 393 11.20 5.92 -8.18
CA ASN A 393 11.98 6.11 -9.41
C ASN A 393 13.38 5.50 -9.26
N GLU A 394 14.43 6.24 -9.60
CA GLU A 394 15.81 5.78 -9.44
C GLU A 394 16.33 5.93 -8.00
N GLY A 395 15.57 6.59 -7.12
CA GLY A 395 15.99 6.89 -5.75
C GLY A 395 15.79 5.72 -4.79
N PHE A 396 16.77 5.53 -3.91
CA PHE A 396 16.71 4.67 -2.73
C PHE A 396 16.54 5.54 -1.49
N TRP A 397 15.40 5.38 -0.84
CA TRP A 397 14.94 6.27 0.22
C TRP A 397 14.89 5.54 1.56
N LYS A 398 15.21 6.26 2.63
CA LYS A 398 15.11 5.80 4.02
C LYS A 398 14.17 6.72 4.81
N SER A 399 13.27 6.14 5.58
CA SER A 399 12.51 6.84 6.63
C SER A 399 12.97 6.35 8.00
N GLU A 400 12.92 7.22 9.01
CA GLU A 400 13.18 6.89 10.42
C GLU A 400 11.99 7.24 11.35
N ASP A 401 10.87 7.63 10.76
CA ASP A 401 9.71 8.20 11.46
C ASP A 401 8.39 7.58 11.00
N MET A 402 8.40 6.27 10.74
CA MET A 402 7.24 5.49 10.29
C MET A 402 6.68 5.94 8.93
N GLY A 403 7.53 6.42 8.02
CA GLY A 403 7.16 6.82 6.66
C GLY A 403 6.58 8.22 6.56
N LYS A 404 6.70 9.04 7.61
CA LYS A 404 6.26 10.44 7.59
C LYS A 404 7.19 11.26 6.70
N THR A 405 8.51 11.12 6.85
CA THR A 405 9.55 11.75 6.03
C THR A 405 10.54 10.73 5.48
N TYR A 406 11.25 11.10 4.41
CA TYR A 406 12.22 10.23 3.74
C TYR A 406 13.45 11.00 3.26
N ASP A 407 14.63 10.44 3.54
CA ASP A 407 15.90 10.89 3.02
C ASP A 407 16.33 10.06 1.81
N LEU A 408 16.81 10.74 0.76
CA LEU A 408 17.45 10.08 -0.38
C LEU A 408 18.87 9.65 0.03
N LEU A 409 19.11 8.35 0.10
CA LEU A 409 20.44 7.82 0.42
C LEU A 409 21.30 7.59 -0.83
N TYR A 410 20.67 7.16 -1.92
CA TYR A 410 21.39 6.84 -3.17
C TYR A 410 20.47 6.98 -4.39
N SER A 411 21.04 7.33 -5.54
CA SER A 411 20.32 7.33 -6.82
C SER A 411 20.96 6.31 -7.76
N PHE A 412 20.17 5.33 -8.18
CA PHE A 412 20.59 4.33 -9.16
C PHE A 412 20.54 4.87 -10.60
N PRO A 413 21.10 4.13 -11.56
CA PRO A 413 21.00 4.51 -12.98
C PRO A 413 19.60 4.31 -13.60
N ASP A 414 18.71 3.59 -12.93
CA ASP A 414 17.34 3.27 -13.37
C ASP A 414 16.51 2.86 -12.14
N LYS A 415 15.22 2.53 -12.32
CA LYS A 415 14.31 2.29 -11.19
C LYS A 415 14.71 1.09 -10.33
N VAL A 416 14.52 1.23 -9.03
CA VAL A 416 14.63 0.13 -8.06
C VAL A 416 13.37 -0.74 -8.13
N ARG A 417 13.53 -2.05 -8.35
CA ARG A 417 12.40 -3.01 -8.47
C ARG A 417 12.16 -3.85 -7.23
N TYR A 418 13.21 -4.30 -6.57
CA TYR A 418 13.11 -5.20 -5.43
C TYR A 418 14.29 -4.99 -4.50
N LEU A 419 14.03 -5.04 -3.18
CA LEU A 419 15.00 -4.79 -2.13
C LEU A 419 14.97 -5.92 -1.10
N GLN A 420 16.11 -6.29 -0.53
CA GLN A 420 16.15 -6.99 0.76
C GLN A 420 17.29 -6.47 1.63
N ILE A 421 17.09 -6.53 2.93
CA ILE A 421 18.08 -6.25 3.96
C ILE A 421 18.46 -7.56 4.64
N SER A 422 19.74 -7.73 4.96
CA SER A 422 20.15 -8.89 5.74
C SER A 422 19.61 -8.81 7.16
N TYR A 423 19.02 -9.91 7.61
CA TYR A 423 18.50 -10.05 8.96
C TYR A 423 19.62 -10.20 10.01
N SER A 424 20.75 -10.82 9.65
CA SER A 424 21.93 -10.97 10.53
C SER A 424 22.75 -9.68 10.64
N ASN A 425 22.80 -8.89 9.56
CA ASN A 425 23.63 -7.70 9.44
C ASN A 425 22.91 -6.61 8.63
N PRO A 426 22.18 -5.70 9.30
CA PRO A 426 21.40 -4.66 8.63
C PRO A 426 22.21 -3.66 7.79
N GLN A 427 23.54 -3.68 7.84
CA GLN A 427 24.39 -2.88 6.95
C GLN A 427 24.46 -3.46 5.54
N VAL A 428 24.08 -4.73 5.34
CA VAL A 428 24.10 -5.39 4.05
C VAL A 428 22.72 -5.40 3.41
N LEU A 429 22.62 -4.79 2.24
CA LEU A 429 21.40 -4.71 1.44
C LEU A 429 21.65 -5.17 0.01
N TYR A 430 20.60 -5.66 -0.63
CA TYR A 430 20.61 -6.04 -2.03
C TYR A 430 19.43 -5.38 -2.75
N ALA A 431 19.65 -5.00 -4.01
CA ALA A 431 18.65 -4.36 -4.85
C ALA A 431 18.66 -4.94 -6.27
N ASP A 432 17.48 -5.23 -6.84
CA ASP A 432 17.31 -5.43 -8.29
C ASP A 432 17.00 -4.08 -8.93
N ILE A 433 17.84 -3.67 -9.88
CA ILE A 433 17.68 -2.41 -10.61
C ILE A 433 17.28 -2.71 -12.04
N VAL A 434 16.26 -1.99 -12.54
CA VAL A 434 15.82 -2.07 -13.95
C VAL A 434 17.03 -2.01 -14.85
N ASN A 435 17.13 -2.90 -15.83
CA ASN A 435 18.21 -2.93 -16.83
C ASN A 435 19.64 -3.29 -16.36
N TYR A 436 19.91 -3.36 -15.06
CA TYR A 436 21.25 -3.63 -14.52
C TYR A 436 21.32 -4.92 -13.72
N GLY A 437 20.25 -5.30 -12.99
CA GLY A 437 20.22 -6.49 -12.15
C GLY A 437 20.67 -6.18 -10.72
N LEU A 438 21.42 -7.12 -10.12
CA LEU A 438 21.73 -7.11 -8.69
C LEU A 438 22.81 -6.08 -8.32
N TYR A 439 22.50 -5.26 -7.33
CA TYR A 439 23.46 -4.46 -6.57
C TYR A 439 23.54 -4.95 -5.13
N LYS A 440 24.69 -4.77 -4.49
CA LYS A 440 24.92 -5.01 -3.06
C LYS A 440 25.48 -3.75 -2.40
N SER A 441 24.98 -3.42 -1.21
CA SER A 441 25.58 -2.46 -0.28
C SER A 441 26.09 -3.19 0.96
N GLU A 442 27.13 -2.66 1.60
CA GLU A 442 27.70 -3.16 2.85
C GLU A 442 27.78 -2.06 3.93
N ASP A 443 27.16 -0.90 3.68
CA ASP A 443 27.23 0.30 4.52
C ASP A 443 25.86 0.96 4.71
N GLY A 444 24.81 0.15 4.77
CA GLY A 444 23.45 0.64 5.04
C GLY A 444 22.80 1.34 3.86
N GLY A 445 23.29 1.11 2.65
CA GLY A 445 22.74 1.65 1.40
C GLY A 445 23.33 2.99 0.95
N LEU A 446 24.43 3.43 1.57
CA LEU A 446 25.15 4.65 1.17
C LEU A 446 25.96 4.43 -0.12
N ASN A 447 26.59 3.27 -0.25
CA ASN A 447 27.32 2.88 -1.46
C ASN A 447 26.86 1.51 -1.95
N TRP A 448 26.85 1.35 -3.28
CA TRP A 448 26.37 0.15 -3.96
C TRP A 448 27.36 -0.36 -5.00
N THR A 449 27.57 -1.66 -5.02
CA THR A 449 28.41 -2.37 -5.99
C THR A 449 27.53 -3.21 -6.90
N LEU A 450 27.63 -2.98 -8.21
CA LEU A 450 26.97 -3.82 -9.23
C LEU A 450 27.60 -5.21 -9.23
N LYS A 451 26.76 -6.25 -9.20
CA LYS A 451 27.16 -7.66 -9.26
C LYS A 451 27.02 -8.22 -10.67
N PRO A 452 27.73 -9.32 -11.01
CA PRO A 452 27.61 -9.97 -12.32
C PRO A 452 26.17 -10.28 -12.72
N ALA A 453 25.81 -9.94 -13.97
CA ALA A 453 24.46 -10.10 -14.48
C ALA A 453 24.08 -11.57 -14.67
N LEU A 454 23.02 -12.02 -13.98
CA LEU A 454 22.38 -13.33 -14.17
C LEU A 454 21.38 -13.34 -15.34
N CYS A 455 20.97 -12.16 -15.79
CA CYS A 455 19.89 -11.98 -16.75
C CYS A 455 20.34 -11.89 -18.22
N SER A 456 21.62 -12.11 -18.50
CA SER A 456 22.19 -12.10 -19.85
C SER A 456 22.61 -13.50 -20.30
N SER A 457 22.86 -13.67 -21.60
CA SER A 457 23.43 -14.91 -22.15
C SER A 457 24.71 -15.30 -21.40
N PRO A 458 24.88 -16.58 -20.99
CA PRO A 458 24.09 -17.76 -21.37
C PRO A 458 22.90 -18.08 -20.45
N ASN A 459 22.60 -17.24 -19.46
CA ASN A 459 21.66 -17.55 -18.38
C ASN A 459 20.24 -17.03 -18.60
N GLY A 460 20.07 -15.95 -19.38
CA GLY A 460 18.76 -15.39 -19.74
C GLY A 460 18.78 -14.66 -21.08
N SER A 461 17.64 -14.14 -21.52
CA SER A 461 17.51 -13.37 -22.77
C SER A 461 17.61 -11.86 -22.55
N SER A 462 18.09 -11.14 -23.57
CA SER A 462 18.24 -9.69 -23.57
C SER A 462 16.93 -8.92 -23.68
N TYR A 463 15.79 -9.60 -23.91
CA TYR A 463 14.51 -8.97 -24.23
C TYR A 463 14.02 -8.01 -23.13
N TRP A 464 14.36 -8.28 -21.86
CA TRP A 464 14.05 -7.40 -20.71
C TRP A 464 15.21 -7.17 -19.75
N LYS A 465 16.41 -7.65 -20.12
CA LYS A 465 17.57 -7.75 -19.21
C LYS A 465 17.21 -8.40 -17.85
N GLY A 466 16.21 -9.31 -17.88
CA GLY A 466 15.65 -10.14 -16.79
C GLY A 466 15.19 -9.42 -15.52
N LYS A 467 14.21 -10.02 -14.82
CA LYS A 467 13.81 -9.61 -13.47
C LYS A 467 14.36 -10.65 -12.50
N LEU A 468 15.24 -10.22 -11.59
CA LEU A 468 15.86 -11.08 -10.61
C LEU A 468 15.00 -11.07 -9.34
N PHE A 469 14.52 -12.24 -8.93
CA PHE A 469 14.01 -12.43 -7.57
C PHE A 469 15.11 -13.11 -6.76
N PHE A 470 15.35 -12.64 -5.55
CA PHE A 470 16.39 -13.20 -4.68
C PHE A 470 15.93 -13.27 -3.23
N ALA A 471 16.58 -14.14 -2.46
CA ALA A 471 16.38 -14.30 -1.03
C ALA A 471 17.73 -14.42 -0.33
N ILE A 472 17.91 -13.69 0.77
CA ILE A 472 19.10 -13.73 1.61
C ILE A 472 18.90 -14.80 2.70
N SER A 473 19.95 -15.58 2.98
CA SER A 473 19.95 -16.47 4.16
C SER A 473 19.79 -15.64 5.44
N PRO A 474 18.94 -16.07 6.39
CA PRO A 474 18.82 -15.39 7.67
C PRO A 474 20.06 -15.57 8.57
N PHE A 475 20.98 -16.48 8.22
CA PHE A 475 22.18 -16.79 8.98
C PHE A 475 23.45 -16.13 8.42
N ASN A 476 23.47 -15.80 7.12
CA ASN A 476 24.65 -15.31 6.44
C ASN A 476 24.28 -14.36 5.29
N GLU A 477 24.63 -13.08 5.43
CA GLU A 477 24.38 -12.02 4.45
C GLU A 477 25.00 -12.23 3.06
N ASN A 478 25.98 -13.13 2.93
CA ASN A 478 26.64 -13.46 1.66
C ASN A 478 26.07 -14.72 1.00
N LEU A 479 25.27 -15.51 1.72
CA LEU A 479 24.57 -16.65 1.17
C LEU A 479 23.22 -16.19 0.61
N ILE A 480 23.12 -16.13 -0.71
CA ILE A 480 21.92 -15.67 -1.41
C ILE A 480 21.50 -16.67 -2.48
N TYR A 481 20.19 -16.74 -2.69
CA TYR A 481 19.56 -17.54 -3.73
C TYR A 481 18.84 -16.61 -4.69
N ALA A 482 18.86 -16.92 -5.99
CA ALA A 482 18.19 -16.09 -6.97
C ALA A 482 17.56 -16.91 -8.09
N CYS A 483 16.44 -16.43 -8.63
CA CYS A 483 15.80 -16.99 -9.81
C CYS A 483 15.38 -15.90 -10.78
N LEU A 484 15.26 -16.25 -12.06
CA LEU A 484 14.72 -15.36 -13.08
C LEU A 484 13.19 -15.39 -13.02
N GLN A 485 12.52 -14.24 -12.89
CA GLN A 485 11.07 -14.19 -12.94
C GLN A 485 10.60 -14.29 -14.41
N ASN A 486 10.31 -15.50 -14.86
CA ASN A 486 9.92 -15.85 -16.22
C ASN A 486 8.41 -16.14 -16.35
N GLY A 487 7.93 -16.37 -17.58
CA GLY A 487 6.58 -16.89 -17.82
C GLY A 487 5.50 -15.87 -18.19
N THR A 488 5.54 -14.62 -17.72
CA THR A 488 4.50 -13.64 -18.15
C THR A 488 4.81 -13.05 -19.54
N TRP A 489 6.09 -12.76 -19.83
CA TRP A 489 6.49 -12.04 -21.07
C TRP A 489 7.66 -12.66 -21.83
N THR A 490 8.30 -13.71 -21.28
CA THR A 490 9.46 -14.39 -21.88
C THR A 490 9.17 -15.86 -22.07
N ALA A 491 9.49 -16.42 -23.26
CA ALA A 491 9.39 -17.85 -23.61
C ALA A 491 10.31 -18.77 -22.79
N ASP A 492 11.30 -18.18 -22.13
CA ASP A 492 12.40 -18.89 -21.48
C ASP A 492 11.91 -19.61 -20.22
N VAL A 493 12.33 -20.87 -20.08
CA VAL A 493 12.22 -21.58 -18.80
C VAL A 493 13.15 -20.93 -17.78
N GLY A 494 12.75 -20.97 -16.51
CA GLY A 494 13.48 -20.36 -15.42
C GLY A 494 14.76 -21.07 -15.04
N LYS A 495 15.70 -20.33 -14.46
CA LYS A 495 16.93 -20.85 -13.82
C LYS A 495 16.97 -20.44 -12.37
N VAL A 496 17.65 -21.24 -11.55
CA VAL A 496 17.89 -20.96 -10.14
C VAL A 496 19.38 -20.96 -9.87
N PHE A 497 19.83 -20.02 -9.05
CA PHE A 497 21.23 -19.80 -8.72
C PHE A 497 21.42 -19.67 -7.22
N ARG A 498 22.63 -20.04 -6.79
CA ARG A 498 23.09 -19.85 -5.41
C ARG A 498 24.45 -19.14 -5.43
N SER A 499 24.65 -18.23 -4.50
CA SER A 499 25.94 -17.59 -4.25
C SER A 499 26.27 -17.66 -2.76
N THR A 500 27.55 -17.84 -2.45
CA THR A 500 28.07 -17.84 -1.07
C THR A 500 29.00 -16.66 -0.79
N ASP A 501 29.14 -15.74 -1.75
CA ASP A 501 30.03 -14.57 -1.71
C ASP A 501 29.29 -13.25 -2.02
N GLY A 502 27.97 -13.23 -1.79
CA GLY A 502 27.14 -12.05 -1.96
C GLY A 502 26.96 -11.64 -3.42
N GLY A 503 26.89 -12.64 -4.31
CA GLY A 503 26.57 -12.48 -5.72
C GLY A 503 27.76 -12.22 -6.64
N ASP A 504 29.01 -12.32 -6.15
CA ASP A 504 30.20 -12.18 -7.00
C ASP A 504 30.42 -13.41 -7.88
N THR A 505 30.11 -14.60 -7.36
CA THR A 505 30.05 -15.84 -8.14
C THR A 505 28.77 -16.60 -7.89
N TRP A 506 28.34 -17.39 -8.88
CA TRP A 506 27.07 -18.11 -8.87
C TRP A 506 27.23 -19.57 -9.29
N GLU A 507 26.61 -20.44 -8.51
CA GLU A 507 26.40 -21.87 -8.77
C GLU A 507 25.03 -22.05 -9.45
N ASP A 508 24.98 -22.79 -10.56
CA ASP A 508 23.70 -23.18 -11.18
C ASP A 508 23.02 -24.24 -10.30
N TRP A 509 21.89 -23.85 -9.72
CA TRP A 509 21.09 -24.67 -8.82
C TRP A 509 19.78 -25.14 -9.47
N THR A 510 19.63 -25.00 -10.79
CA THR A 510 18.38 -25.29 -11.51
C THR A 510 17.98 -26.77 -11.43
N GLY A 511 18.94 -27.69 -11.47
CA GLY A 511 18.66 -29.14 -11.37
C GLY A 511 17.74 -29.64 -12.50
N THR A 512 16.73 -30.44 -12.16
CA THR A 512 15.72 -30.94 -13.11
C THR A 512 14.49 -30.05 -13.25
N VAL A 513 14.43 -28.89 -12.58
CA VAL A 513 13.29 -27.98 -12.67
C VAL A 513 13.11 -27.53 -14.13
N SER A 514 11.98 -27.90 -14.71
CA SER A 514 11.58 -27.49 -16.06
C SER A 514 10.26 -26.71 -15.98
N GLY A 515 10.34 -25.43 -15.63
CA GLY A 515 9.17 -24.56 -15.47
C GLY A 515 9.52 -23.08 -15.51
N TYR A 516 8.50 -22.23 -15.48
CA TYR A 516 8.66 -20.78 -15.47
C TYR A 516 8.82 -20.30 -14.02
N THR A 517 10.06 -20.14 -13.55
CA THR A 517 10.35 -19.69 -12.18
C THR A 517 9.83 -18.28 -11.93
N LYS A 518 9.36 -18.01 -10.71
CA LYS A 518 8.75 -16.73 -10.35
C LYS A 518 9.30 -16.10 -9.08
N ASN A 519 9.46 -16.90 -8.04
CA ASN A 519 9.74 -16.42 -6.70
C ASN A 519 10.56 -17.45 -5.93
N LEU A 520 11.29 -16.99 -4.92
CA LEU A 520 12.04 -17.81 -3.98
C LEU A 520 11.79 -17.29 -2.56
N ILE A 521 11.61 -18.20 -1.61
CA ILE A 521 11.66 -17.86 -0.18
C ILE A 521 12.61 -18.83 0.53
N VAL A 522 13.17 -18.36 1.64
CA VAL A 522 14.06 -19.13 2.49
C VAL A 522 13.40 -19.37 3.84
N GLN A 523 13.49 -20.60 4.30
CA GLN A 523 13.10 -21.01 5.63
C GLN A 523 14.35 -21.48 6.41
N PRO A 524 14.52 -21.04 7.67
CA PRO A 524 15.48 -21.65 8.58
C PRO A 524 15.03 -23.04 9.08
N THR A 525 15.99 -23.91 9.38
CA THR A 525 15.78 -25.27 9.92
C THR A 525 16.29 -25.41 11.36
N GLU A 526 16.03 -26.57 11.98
CA GLU A 526 16.60 -26.93 13.28
C GLU A 526 18.14 -27.04 13.29
N GLU A 527 18.77 -27.30 12.12
CA GLU A 527 20.22 -27.49 12.01
C GLU A 527 20.97 -26.21 11.61
N GLN A 528 20.34 -25.03 11.78
CA GLN A 528 20.87 -23.73 11.33
C GLN A 528 21.26 -23.73 9.84
N SER A 529 20.41 -24.37 9.02
CA SER A 529 20.52 -24.39 7.57
C SER A 529 19.22 -23.90 6.91
N GLU A 530 19.20 -23.85 5.58
CA GLU A 530 18.09 -23.31 4.80
C GLU A 530 17.31 -24.39 4.02
N ILE A 531 15.99 -24.28 4.06
CA ILE A 531 15.10 -24.80 3.02
C ILE A 531 14.78 -23.66 2.07
N VAL A 532 15.09 -23.85 0.79
CA VAL A 532 14.75 -22.92 -0.28
C VAL A 532 13.50 -23.44 -0.98
N TYR A 533 12.46 -22.61 -1.05
CA TYR A 533 11.28 -22.91 -1.87
C TYR A 533 11.33 -22.16 -3.18
N LEU A 534 10.90 -22.82 -4.25
CA LEU A 534 10.83 -22.26 -5.59
C LEU A 534 9.40 -22.36 -6.10
N PHE A 535 8.85 -21.22 -6.53
CA PHE A 535 7.52 -21.14 -7.09
C PHE A 535 7.60 -20.96 -8.60
N THR A 536 6.84 -21.75 -9.35
CA THR A 536 6.68 -21.60 -10.80
C THR A 536 5.28 -21.13 -11.16
N THR A 537 5.15 -20.54 -12.35
CA THR A 537 3.85 -20.11 -12.91
C THR A 537 3.36 -21.04 -14.02
N SER A 538 2.05 -21.08 -14.20
CA SER A 538 1.40 -21.69 -15.35
C SER A 538 1.54 -20.78 -16.58
N ARG A 539 1.92 -21.36 -17.73
CA ARG A 539 1.94 -20.63 -19.00
C ARG A 539 1.96 -21.56 -20.20
N GLY A 540 1.19 -21.23 -21.24
CA GLY A 540 1.18 -21.99 -22.49
C GLY A 540 0.79 -23.46 -22.30
N GLY A 541 -0.03 -23.76 -21.29
CA GLY A 541 -0.42 -25.12 -20.92
C GLY A 541 0.47 -25.79 -19.87
N SER A 542 1.57 -25.17 -19.41
CA SER A 542 2.35 -25.70 -18.30
C SER A 542 1.61 -25.54 -16.97
N VAL A 543 1.81 -26.50 -16.07
CA VAL A 543 1.29 -26.48 -14.70
C VAL A 543 2.22 -25.68 -13.79
N ALA A 544 1.64 -24.92 -12.87
CA ALA A 544 2.36 -24.24 -11.80
C ALA A 544 2.67 -25.24 -10.67
N HIS A 545 3.89 -25.17 -10.13
CA HIS A 545 4.37 -26.04 -9.07
C HIS A 545 5.10 -25.23 -8.00
N VAL A 546 5.15 -25.79 -6.80
CA VAL A 546 6.03 -25.38 -5.71
C VAL A 546 7.05 -26.49 -5.50
N TYR A 547 8.32 -26.13 -5.44
CA TYR A 547 9.41 -27.02 -5.12
C TYR A 547 10.08 -26.58 -3.83
N TYR A 548 10.79 -27.49 -3.18
CA TYR A 548 11.73 -27.19 -2.12
C TYR A 548 13.06 -27.91 -2.34
N ARG A 549 14.13 -27.34 -1.81
CA ARG A 549 15.48 -27.93 -1.80
C ARG A 549 16.24 -27.50 -0.55
N THR A 550 16.97 -28.44 0.05
CA THR A 550 17.86 -28.19 1.18
C THR A 550 19.33 -28.43 0.80
N PHE A 551 20.24 -27.96 1.63
CA PHE A 551 21.66 -28.27 1.49
C PHE A 551 21.89 -29.78 1.67
N GLY A 552 22.46 -30.43 0.65
CA GLY A 552 22.71 -31.88 0.63
C GLY A 552 21.73 -32.69 -0.22
N MET A 553 20.64 -32.08 -0.72
CA MET A 553 19.81 -32.70 -1.76
C MET A 553 20.45 -32.59 -3.14
N ASP A 554 20.47 -33.70 -3.88
CA ASP A 554 20.97 -33.75 -5.26
C ASP A 554 20.14 -32.87 -6.21
N ASP A 555 18.84 -32.73 -5.94
CA ASP A 555 17.88 -32.00 -6.78
C ASP A 555 16.67 -31.49 -5.98
N TRP A 556 15.77 -30.76 -6.65
CA TRP A 556 14.51 -30.23 -6.11
C TRP A 556 13.44 -31.33 -5.89
N ALA A 557 12.61 -31.16 -4.86
CA ALA A 557 11.44 -32.00 -4.59
C ALA A 557 10.14 -31.18 -4.59
N LEU A 558 9.00 -31.80 -4.90
CA LEU A 558 7.69 -31.13 -4.94
C LEU A 558 7.16 -30.77 -3.54
N PHE A 559 6.47 -29.64 -3.46
CA PHE A 559 5.81 -29.08 -2.27
C PHE A 559 4.45 -28.42 -2.62
N ASP A 560 3.74 -28.95 -3.60
CA ASP A 560 2.61 -28.30 -4.26
C ASP A 560 1.25 -28.89 -3.89
N THR A 561 1.12 -29.40 -2.65
CA THR A 561 -0.17 -29.92 -2.15
C THR A 561 -1.23 -28.82 -2.17
N ASP A 562 -2.36 -29.11 -2.82
CA ASP A 562 -3.47 -28.17 -3.02
C ASP A 562 -3.07 -26.84 -3.69
N TYR A 563 -1.89 -26.78 -4.32
CA TYR A 563 -1.43 -25.61 -5.04
C TYR A 563 -2.18 -25.47 -6.37
N PRO A 564 -2.73 -24.28 -6.69
CA PRO A 564 -3.49 -24.09 -7.93
C PRO A 564 -2.63 -24.38 -9.17
N ALA A 565 -2.99 -25.41 -9.95
CA ALA A 565 -2.26 -25.78 -11.17
C ALA A 565 -2.16 -24.63 -12.21
N GLY A 566 -3.16 -23.75 -12.23
CA GLY A 566 -3.23 -22.55 -13.07
C GLY A 566 -2.70 -21.28 -12.43
N MET A 567 -1.96 -21.38 -11.31
CA MET A 567 -1.43 -20.22 -10.58
C MET A 567 -0.49 -19.40 -11.46
N ASP A 568 -0.72 -18.10 -11.53
CA ASP A 568 0.28 -17.10 -11.92
C ASP A 568 0.73 -16.32 -10.69
N VAL A 569 1.98 -16.52 -10.31
CA VAL A 569 2.54 -16.03 -9.04
C VAL A 569 2.97 -14.58 -9.17
N ASN A 570 2.42 -13.74 -8.30
CA ASN A 570 2.85 -12.36 -8.10
C ASN A 570 3.93 -12.28 -7.01
N LEU A 571 3.66 -12.82 -5.82
CA LEU A 571 4.58 -12.81 -4.68
C LEU A 571 4.35 -14.01 -3.75
N ALA A 572 5.44 -14.56 -3.20
CA ALA A 572 5.39 -15.54 -2.11
C ALA A 572 6.14 -14.99 -0.89
N MET A 573 5.63 -15.26 0.31
CA MET A 573 6.22 -14.81 1.57
C MET A 573 6.06 -15.90 2.65
N PRO A 574 7.07 -16.11 3.51
CA PRO A 574 6.89 -16.90 4.73
C PRO A 574 6.12 -16.06 5.76
N PHE A 575 5.23 -16.70 6.53
CA PHE A 575 4.58 -16.13 7.71
C PHE A 575 4.98 -16.97 8.92
N PHE A 576 6.09 -16.56 9.56
CA PHE A 576 6.75 -17.39 10.58
C PHE A 576 5.90 -17.58 11.83
N ARG A 577 5.14 -16.56 12.24
CA ARG A 577 4.25 -16.57 13.42
C ARG A 577 3.41 -17.84 13.53
N ASP A 578 2.86 -18.31 12.42
CA ASP A 578 1.99 -19.50 12.35
C ASP A 578 2.65 -20.67 11.60
N GLY A 579 3.93 -20.53 11.26
CA GLY A 579 4.68 -21.50 10.49
C GLY A 579 4.09 -21.76 9.10
N LYS A 580 3.76 -20.70 8.35
CA LYS A 580 3.09 -20.77 7.04
C LYS A 580 3.93 -20.21 5.89
N ILE A 581 3.52 -20.56 4.67
CA ILE A 581 3.91 -19.96 3.41
C ILE A 581 2.64 -19.44 2.75
N ARG A 582 2.67 -18.19 2.28
CA ARG A 582 1.57 -17.58 1.52
C ARG A 582 2.04 -17.19 0.13
N VAL A 583 1.23 -17.48 -0.87
CA VAL A 583 1.52 -17.19 -2.28
C VAL A 583 0.32 -16.51 -2.91
N ALA A 584 0.52 -15.27 -3.33
CA ALA A 584 -0.49 -14.47 -3.99
C ALA A 584 -0.33 -14.53 -5.52
N GLY A 585 -1.46 -14.57 -6.22
CA GLY A 585 -1.50 -14.68 -7.67
C GLY A 585 -2.89 -14.51 -8.25
N ASN A 586 -3.08 -14.96 -9.49
CA ASN A 586 -4.38 -14.96 -10.21
C ASN A 586 -5.48 -15.81 -9.53
N ALA A 587 -5.08 -16.66 -8.58
CA ALA A 587 -5.92 -17.60 -7.86
C ALA A 587 -6.05 -17.22 -6.37
N GLY A 588 -6.07 -15.93 -6.07
CA GLY A 588 -6.13 -15.41 -4.70
C GLY A 588 -4.81 -15.61 -3.95
N VAL A 589 -4.92 -16.02 -2.69
CA VAL A 589 -3.78 -16.33 -1.82
C VAL A 589 -3.87 -17.82 -1.46
N TRP A 590 -2.89 -18.60 -1.91
CA TRP A 590 -2.68 -19.97 -1.44
C TRP A 590 -1.85 -19.94 -0.16
N GLU A 591 -2.21 -20.76 0.82
CA GLU A 591 -1.46 -20.92 2.06
C GLU A 591 -1.16 -22.41 2.29
N SER A 592 0.05 -22.69 2.78
CA SER A 592 0.44 -24.00 3.29
C SER A 592 1.29 -23.85 4.54
N ASN A 593 1.44 -24.92 5.31
CA ASN A 593 2.44 -24.97 6.37
C ASN A 593 3.85 -24.89 5.76
N LEU A 594 4.80 -24.37 6.52
CA LEU A 594 6.22 -24.59 6.26
C LEU A 594 6.52 -26.10 6.31
N LYS A 595 7.51 -26.54 5.51
CA LYS A 595 7.97 -27.94 5.45
C LYS A 595 8.38 -28.45 6.83
N GLU A 596 9.11 -27.63 7.58
CA GLU A 596 9.40 -27.83 9.00
C GLU A 596 8.65 -26.74 9.79
N THR A 597 7.56 -27.10 10.45
CA THR A 597 6.78 -26.14 11.25
C THR A 597 7.48 -25.77 12.56
N GLU A 598 8.34 -26.66 13.04
CA GLU A 598 9.26 -26.42 14.15
C GLU A 598 10.68 -26.33 13.60
N PHE A 599 11.33 -25.20 13.87
CA PHE A 599 12.73 -24.93 13.52
C PHE A 599 13.36 -24.08 14.64
N GLU A 600 14.69 -24.01 14.69
CA GLU A 600 15.39 -23.24 15.72
C GLU A 600 15.07 -21.74 15.58
N PRO A 601 14.47 -21.08 16.61
CA PRO A 601 14.11 -19.67 16.53
C PRO A 601 15.31 -18.75 16.26
N ILE A 602 15.16 -17.83 15.31
CA ILE A 602 16.15 -16.76 15.11
C ILE A 602 15.67 -15.51 15.84
N ILE A 603 16.19 -15.33 17.05
CA ILE A 603 15.72 -14.30 17.99
C ILE A 603 16.13 -12.91 17.54
N ASN A 604 15.21 -11.95 17.58
CA ASN A 604 15.51 -10.55 17.27
C ASN A 604 14.63 -9.54 18.02
N PRO A 605 15.21 -8.76 18.96
CA PRO A 605 14.52 -7.63 19.59
C PRO A 605 14.12 -6.55 18.56
N TRP A 606 12.94 -5.95 18.73
CA TRP A 606 12.45 -4.86 17.89
C TRP A 606 11.92 -3.70 18.73
N VAL A 607 12.17 -2.47 18.27
CA VAL A 607 11.67 -1.23 18.88
C VAL A 607 11.42 -0.20 17.78
N GLU A 608 10.69 0.88 18.04
CA GLU A 608 10.32 1.84 17.00
C GLU A 608 11.51 2.44 16.25
N ARG A 609 12.53 2.91 16.97
CA ARG A 609 13.64 3.66 16.41
C ARG A 609 14.86 3.59 17.31
N GLU A 610 16.01 3.94 16.75
CA GLU A 610 17.28 3.95 17.47
C GLU A 610 17.41 5.14 18.44
N HIS A 611 16.87 6.31 18.07
CA HIS A 611 17.04 7.56 18.82
C HIS A 611 15.71 8.16 19.28
N PHE A 612 15.62 8.52 20.56
CA PHE A 612 14.48 9.21 21.16
C PHE A 612 14.89 10.53 21.79
N ASN A 613 14.26 11.63 21.37
CA ASN A 613 14.61 12.97 21.84
C ASN A 613 14.14 13.25 23.29
N CYS A 614 13.33 12.36 23.87
CA CYS A 614 12.87 12.50 25.24
C CYS A 614 12.93 11.17 25.97
N MET A 615 13.72 11.11 27.05
CA MET A 615 13.84 9.91 27.88
C MET A 615 12.54 9.50 28.59
N LEU A 616 11.51 10.35 28.56
CA LEU A 616 10.18 10.09 29.10
C LEU A 616 9.17 9.62 28.04
N ASP A 617 9.60 9.51 26.78
CA ASP A 617 8.76 8.93 25.73
C ASP A 617 8.41 7.47 26.08
N THR A 618 7.20 7.07 25.68
CA THR A 618 6.80 5.66 25.75
C THR A 618 7.34 4.94 24.54
N LEU A 619 8.27 4.03 24.77
CA LEU A 619 8.80 3.12 23.78
C LEU A 619 7.91 1.89 23.69
N TYR A 620 7.61 1.47 22.47
CA TYR A 620 6.86 0.25 22.21
C TYR A 620 7.86 -0.78 21.68
N PHE A 621 8.02 -1.88 22.41
CA PHE A 621 8.83 -3.00 21.97
C PHE A 621 7.97 -4.02 21.23
N GLU A 622 8.61 -4.77 20.35
CA GLU A 622 7.99 -5.86 19.62
C GLU A 622 9.03 -6.96 19.35
N ASP A 623 8.56 -8.16 19.04
CA ASP A 623 9.36 -9.31 18.68
C ASP A 623 9.49 -9.40 17.15
N HIS A 624 10.70 -9.33 16.59
CA HIS A 624 10.89 -9.55 15.15
C HIS A 624 11.47 -10.93 14.86
N SER A 625 11.42 -11.87 15.82
CA SER A 625 12.01 -13.21 15.69
C SER A 625 11.35 -14.04 14.60
N MET A 626 12.14 -14.87 13.91
CA MET A 626 11.62 -15.90 13.00
C MET A 626 11.30 -17.16 13.81
N MET A 627 10.02 -17.42 14.08
CA MET A 627 9.53 -18.62 14.76
C MET A 627 8.01 -18.75 14.69
N ASN A 628 7.48 -19.97 14.84
CA ASN A 628 6.08 -20.19 15.22
C ASN A 628 5.87 -19.79 16.69
N HIS A 629 4.82 -19.01 16.97
CA HIS A 629 4.44 -18.45 18.27
C HIS A 629 3.73 -19.46 19.20
N ASP A 630 3.32 -20.62 18.70
CA ASP A 630 2.73 -21.67 19.53
C ASP A 630 3.71 -22.11 20.64
N GLY A 631 3.24 -22.06 21.88
CA GLY A 631 4.02 -22.48 23.05
C GLY A 631 5.19 -21.55 23.40
N VAL A 632 5.15 -20.30 22.94
CA VAL A 632 6.19 -19.29 23.20
C VAL A 632 5.85 -18.43 24.42
N SER A 633 6.89 -18.08 25.19
CA SER A 633 6.86 -17.01 26.18
C SER A 633 8.08 -16.11 26.06
N TRP A 634 7.92 -14.84 26.42
CA TRP A 634 8.94 -13.80 26.27
C TRP A 634 9.48 -13.38 27.63
N THR A 635 10.71 -12.86 27.64
CA THR A 635 11.30 -12.17 28.79
C THR A 635 12.25 -11.10 28.30
N TRP A 636 11.95 -9.85 28.62
CA TRP A 636 12.72 -8.67 28.24
C TRP A 636 13.66 -8.22 29.36
N SER A 637 14.86 -7.77 28.98
CA SER A 637 15.83 -7.13 29.88
C SER A 637 16.47 -5.94 29.19
N ILE A 638 16.45 -4.78 29.85
CA ILE A 638 16.96 -3.52 29.33
C ILE A 638 18.02 -3.00 30.29
N THR A 639 19.16 -2.54 29.76
CA THR A 639 20.30 -2.10 30.56
C THR A 639 20.89 -0.80 30.00
N PRO A 640 20.96 0.30 30.79
CA PRO A 640 20.58 0.42 32.21
C PRO A 640 19.11 0.13 32.52
N GLU A 641 18.78 -0.07 33.80
CA GLU A 641 17.39 -0.32 34.22
C GLU A 641 16.50 0.87 33.83
N PRO A 642 15.37 0.63 33.13
CA PRO A 642 14.46 1.70 32.75
C PRO A 642 13.65 2.21 33.97
N LEU A 643 13.13 3.43 33.88
CA LEU A 643 12.22 3.98 34.88
C LEU A 643 10.91 3.18 34.99
N TYR A 644 10.43 2.66 33.85
CA TYR A 644 9.21 1.86 33.79
C TYR A 644 9.31 0.79 32.70
N LEU A 645 8.81 -0.40 33.01
CA LEU A 645 8.59 -1.52 32.10
C LEU A 645 7.24 -2.13 32.47
N GLU A 646 6.30 -2.18 31.51
CA GLU A 646 4.92 -2.61 31.72
C GLU A 646 4.82 -4.04 32.25
N ASP A 647 5.34 -5.00 31.48
CA ASP A 647 5.55 -6.38 31.90
C ASP A 647 6.71 -6.95 31.08
N ALA A 648 7.75 -7.45 31.74
CA ALA A 648 8.88 -8.05 31.03
C ALA A 648 8.49 -9.33 30.27
N ASN A 649 7.36 -9.96 30.59
CA ASN A 649 7.03 -11.31 30.13
C ASN A 649 5.97 -11.37 29.01
N ILE A 650 5.61 -10.21 28.45
CA ILE A 650 4.75 -10.13 27.27
C ILE A 650 5.58 -9.88 26.02
N ARG A 651 5.00 -10.19 24.85
CA ARG A 651 5.65 -10.00 23.54
C ARG A 651 6.06 -8.56 23.29
N ASN A 652 5.17 -7.61 23.62
CA ASN A 652 5.24 -6.24 23.14
C ASN A 652 5.10 -5.19 24.26
N PRO A 653 6.05 -5.16 25.22
CA PRO A 653 5.92 -4.29 26.38
C PRO A 653 6.15 -2.81 26.07
N LYS A 654 5.48 -1.95 26.84
CA LYS A 654 5.78 -0.51 26.88
C LYS A 654 6.87 -0.21 27.89
N VAL A 655 7.76 0.73 27.54
CA VAL A 655 8.93 1.09 28.35
C VAL A 655 9.10 2.60 28.41
N VAL A 656 9.54 3.11 29.56
CA VAL A 656 10.05 4.48 29.71
C VAL A 656 11.45 4.42 30.31
N LEU A 657 12.44 4.97 29.62
CA LEU A 657 13.86 4.84 29.99
C LEU A 657 14.23 5.68 31.21
N GLY A 658 13.73 6.92 31.28
CA GLY A 658 13.83 7.84 32.41
C GLY A 658 15.15 8.57 32.60
N ASN A 659 16.24 8.13 31.96
CA ASN A 659 17.52 8.84 31.96
C ASN A 659 18.07 8.97 30.54
N PRO A 660 18.78 10.09 30.22
CA PRO A 660 19.48 10.21 28.96
C PRO A 660 20.67 9.25 28.91
N GLY A 661 21.00 8.76 27.72
CA GLY A 661 22.12 7.85 27.50
C GLY A 661 21.76 6.74 26.53
N THR A 662 22.52 5.65 26.63
CA THR A 662 22.45 4.51 25.71
C THR A 662 22.03 3.26 26.47
N TYR A 663 21.16 2.46 25.86
CA TYR A 663 20.55 1.27 26.44
C TYR A 663 20.74 0.06 25.52
N SER A 664 21.24 -1.03 26.10
CA SER A 664 21.26 -2.36 25.49
C SER A 664 19.96 -3.09 25.80
N VAL A 665 19.46 -3.85 24.83
CA VAL A 665 18.18 -4.57 24.93
C VAL A 665 18.43 -6.05 24.70
N SER A 666 17.85 -6.88 25.56
CA SER A 666 17.84 -8.33 25.45
C SER A 666 16.42 -8.86 25.45
N ILE A 667 16.13 -9.78 24.54
CA ILE A 667 14.94 -10.62 24.58
C ILE A 667 15.37 -12.07 24.75
N SER A 668 14.71 -12.76 25.67
CA SER A 668 14.81 -14.19 25.89
C SER A 668 13.45 -14.82 25.60
N ILE A 669 13.44 -15.84 24.77
CA ILE A 669 12.24 -16.57 24.37
C ILE A 669 12.37 -18.01 24.85
N ASP A 670 11.41 -18.47 25.63
CA ASP A 670 11.23 -19.89 25.92
C ASP A 670 10.20 -20.47 24.95
N LYS A 671 10.64 -21.43 24.14
CA LYS A 671 9.79 -22.18 23.23
C LYS A 671 9.84 -23.65 23.62
N ASN A 672 8.71 -24.16 24.10
CA ASN A 672 8.57 -25.56 24.52
C ASN A 672 9.63 -26.02 25.56
N GLY A 673 10.07 -25.13 26.45
CA GLY A 673 11.06 -25.40 27.49
C GLY A 673 12.53 -25.23 27.06
N ASN A 674 12.79 -24.79 25.83
CA ASN A 674 14.11 -24.39 25.36
C ASN A 674 14.20 -22.87 25.29
N THR A 675 15.26 -22.31 25.88
CA THR A 675 15.47 -20.86 25.93
C THR A 675 16.47 -20.39 24.88
N TYR A 676 16.07 -19.39 24.10
CA TYR A 676 16.87 -18.70 23.10
C TYR A 676 16.92 -17.22 23.44
N SER A 677 18.06 -16.55 23.23
CA SER A 677 18.18 -15.13 23.59
C SER A 677 19.09 -14.38 22.65
N LYS A 678 18.78 -13.10 22.41
CA LYS A 678 19.66 -12.17 21.71
C LYS A 678 19.72 -10.85 22.48
N THR A 679 20.92 -10.29 22.55
CA THR A 679 21.17 -8.95 23.08
C THR A 679 21.72 -8.08 21.96
N ILE A 680 21.10 -6.93 21.75
CA ILE A 680 21.64 -5.85 20.92
C ILE A 680 22.24 -4.81 21.86
N LEU A 681 23.56 -4.67 21.79
CA LEU A 681 24.28 -3.66 22.55
C LEU A 681 23.97 -2.28 21.98
N ASP A 682 23.80 -1.31 22.87
CA ASP A 682 23.59 0.09 22.51
C ASP A 682 22.43 0.32 21.52
N MET A 683 21.40 -0.54 21.58
CA MET A 683 20.26 -0.55 20.66
C MET A 683 19.47 0.76 20.66
N ILE A 684 19.41 1.46 21.80
CA ILE A 684 18.58 2.66 21.94
C ILE A 684 19.41 3.78 22.56
N THR A 685 19.27 4.98 22.02
CA THR A 685 19.81 6.21 22.59
C THR A 685 18.70 7.19 22.90
N THR A 686 18.83 7.91 24.00
CA THR A 686 17.86 8.95 24.37
C THR A 686 18.50 10.16 25.02
N THR A 687 17.87 11.31 24.87
CA THR A 687 18.32 12.60 25.41
C THR A 687 17.31 13.17 26.42
N THR A 688 17.62 14.34 26.95
CA THR A 688 16.69 15.08 27.79
C THR A 688 15.48 15.53 26.99
N CYS A 689 14.28 15.43 27.56
CA CYS A 689 13.07 15.90 26.89
C CYS A 689 13.18 17.38 26.51
N PRO A 690 12.74 17.75 25.29
CA PRO A 690 12.64 19.14 24.89
C PRO A 690 11.73 19.91 25.85
N SER A 691 12.02 21.20 26.05
CA SER A 691 11.19 22.06 26.89
C SER A 691 11.13 23.47 26.33
N ILE A 692 9.94 24.07 26.36
CA ILE A 692 9.78 25.49 26.03
C ILE A 692 10.52 26.39 27.03
N ASP A 693 10.86 25.92 28.23
CA ASP A 693 11.65 26.71 29.19
C ASP A 693 13.17 26.59 28.97
N ASN A 694 13.62 25.80 27.99
CA ASN A 694 15.04 25.54 27.75
C ASN A 694 15.42 25.73 26.27
N CYS A 695 16.04 26.86 25.94
CA CYS A 695 16.49 27.14 24.58
C CYS A 695 17.71 26.33 24.11
N GLU A 696 18.40 25.60 25.00
CA GLU A 696 19.42 24.62 24.58
C GLU A 696 18.79 23.34 24.02
N ASN A 697 17.50 23.10 24.28
CA ASN A 697 16.73 21.95 23.82
C ASN A 697 15.24 22.32 23.68
N PRO A 698 14.90 23.17 22.70
CA PRO A 698 13.57 23.76 22.56
C PRO A 698 12.51 22.73 22.17
N ALA A 699 11.27 22.92 22.61
CA ALA A 699 10.14 22.03 22.34
C ALA A 699 9.18 22.59 21.28
N GLU A 700 8.30 21.72 20.77
CA GLU A 700 7.12 22.16 20.02
C GLU A 700 6.26 23.10 20.88
N LEU A 701 5.83 24.20 20.26
CA LEU A 701 5.03 25.24 20.93
C LEU A 701 3.58 24.76 21.13
N PRO A 702 2.97 25.04 22.29
CA PRO A 702 1.58 24.66 22.55
C PRO A 702 0.61 25.46 21.68
N LYS A 703 -0.24 24.77 20.92
CA LYS A 703 -1.21 25.38 19.99
C LYS A 703 -2.57 25.70 20.61
N ASP A 704 -2.86 25.16 21.80
CA ASP A 704 -4.11 25.41 22.53
C ASP A 704 -4.31 26.87 22.95
N ILE A 705 -3.24 27.67 22.91
CA ILE A 705 -3.23 29.11 23.17
C ILE A 705 -3.09 29.96 21.91
N TRP A 706 -3.03 29.37 20.71
CA TRP A 706 -2.90 30.11 19.47
C TRP A 706 -4.25 30.70 19.04
N GLU A 707 -4.24 31.92 18.51
CA GLU A 707 -5.44 32.61 18.02
C GLU A 707 -5.25 33.12 16.59
N LEU A 708 -6.25 32.92 15.74
CA LEU A 708 -6.28 33.51 14.40
C LEU A 708 -6.49 35.04 14.51
N ILE A 709 -5.54 35.82 13.99
CA ILE A 709 -5.66 37.28 13.91
C ILE A 709 -6.35 37.68 12.61
N TYR A 710 -5.89 37.12 11.50
CA TYR A 710 -6.33 37.50 10.16
C TYR A 710 -6.07 36.39 9.16
N VAL A 711 -6.99 36.24 8.20
CA VAL A 711 -6.81 35.46 6.97
C VAL A 711 -7.43 36.25 5.81
N ASP A 712 -6.78 36.29 4.65
CA ASP A 712 -7.34 36.98 3.47
C ASP A 712 -8.46 36.17 2.80
N SER A 713 -8.33 34.84 2.80
CA SER A 713 -9.24 33.90 2.17
C SER A 713 -9.31 32.57 2.92
N GLU A 714 -10.52 32.08 3.12
CA GLU A 714 -10.81 30.75 3.66
C GLU A 714 -12.10 30.23 3.04
N GLU A 715 -12.25 28.92 2.95
CA GLU A 715 -13.51 28.29 2.63
C GLU A 715 -14.35 28.15 3.90
N THR A 716 -15.63 28.51 3.75
CA THR A 716 -16.57 28.54 4.87
C THR A 716 -17.27 27.19 5.11
N ASN A 717 -17.15 26.28 4.14
CA ASN A 717 -17.61 24.90 4.25
C ASN A 717 -16.53 24.04 4.94
N TYR A 718 -16.96 23.11 5.79
CA TYR A 718 -16.05 22.18 6.46
C TYR A 718 -15.54 21.08 5.49
N PRO A 719 -14.24 20.71 5.51
CA PRO A 719 -13.12 21.42 6.15
C PRO A 719 -12.63 22.59 5.27
N GLY A 720 -12.04 23.64 5.84
CA GLY A 720 -11.56 24.79 5.04
C GLY A 720 -11.18 26.06 5.82
N LEU A 721 -11.51 26.12 7.11
CA LEU A 721 -11.29 27.29 7.96
C LEU A 721 -9.81 27.49 8.28
N ALA A 722 -9.37 28.75 8.42
CA ALA A 722 -7.97 29.06 8.72
C ALA A 722 -7.46 28.47 10.05
N THR A 723 -8.33 28.31 11.05
CA THR A 723 -7.97 27.71 12.35
C THR A 723 -7.62 26.22 12.26
N MET A 724 -8.03 25.54 11.19
CA MET A 724 -7.70 24.13 10.95
C MET A 724 -6.24 23.91 10.55
N SER A 725 -5.47 24.98 10.30
CA SER A 725 -4.03 24.83 10.08
C SER A 725 -3.22 24.80 11.36
N PHE A 726 -3.85 24.81 12.55
CA PHE A 726 -3.17 24.74 13.84
C PHE A 726 -4.05 24.10 14.94
N ASP A 727 -4.84 23.08 14.59
CA ASP A 727 -5.77 22.42 15.51
C ASP A 727 -5.31 21.01 15.95
N ASP A 728 -4.09 20.61 15.58
CA ASP A 728 -3.50 19.29 15.84
C ASP A 728 -4.27 18.12 15.19
N ASP A 729 -5.09 18.39 14.17
CA ASP A 729 -5.78 17.38 13.36
C ASP A 729 -5.32 17.41 11.88
N PRO A 730 -4.41 16.52 11.46
CA PRO A 730 -3.89 16.49 10.09
C PRO A 730 -4.94 16.04 9.04
N GLU A 731 -6.15 15.65 9.45
CA GLU A 731 -7.27 15.35 8.55
C GLU A 731 -8.09 16.60 8.20
N THR A 732 -7.99 17.67 8.99
CA THR A 732 -8.60 18.96 8.67
C THR A 732 -7.63 19.84 7.88
N ILE A 733 -8.16 20.86 7.19
CA ILE A 733 -7.35 21.76 6.38
C ILE A 733 -7.87 23.19 6.45
N TRP A 734 -6.96 24.16 6.49
CA TRP A 734 -7.21 25.47 5.91
C TRP A 734 -7.14 25.35 4.39
N HIS A 735 -8.08 26.00 3.70
CA HIS A 735 -8.04 26.15 2.25
C HIS A 735 -8.66 27.48 1.87
N THR A 736 -8.04 28.24 0.97
CA THR A 736 -8.64 29.47 0.42
C THR A 736 -9.91 29.15 -0.38
N LYS A 737 -10.78 30.12 -0.65
CA LYS A 737 -12.05 29.86 -1.33
C LYS A 737 -11.86 29.06 -2.62
N TRP A 738 -12.54 27.91 -2.74
CA TRP A 738 -12.49 27.07 -3.93
C TRP A 738 -13.89 26.68 -4.43
N SER A 739 -14.86 26.54 -3.53
CA SER A 739 -16.25 26.19 -3.87
C SER A 739 -17.18 27.41 -3.79
N SER A 740 -16.92 28.31 -2.84
CA SER A 740 -17.68 29.56 -2.65
C SER A 740 -17.15 30.74 -3.47
N GLY A 741 -16.01 30.56 -4.16
CA GLY A 741 -15.35 31.59 -4.96
C GLY A 741 -13.91 31.20 -5.30
N THR A 742 -13.13 32.17 -5.77
CA THR A 742 -11.69 32.04 -6.01
C THR A 742 -11.07 33.41 -5.84
N ASP A 743 -10.33 33.61 -4.75
CA ASP A 743 -9.58 34.84 -4.48
C ASP A 743 -8.17 34.70 -5.11
N PRO A 744 -7.57 35.76 -5.68
CA PRO A 744 -6.25 35.67 -6.29
C PRO A 744 -5.12 35.78 -5.24
N TYR A 745 -3.98 35.17 -5.53
CA TYR A 745 -2.73 35.37 -4.78
C TYR A 745 -2.29 36.87 -4.73
N PRO A 746 -1.53 37.28 -3.68
CA PRO A 746 -1.02 36.46 -2.59
C PRO A 746 -2.07 36.16 -1.50
N HIS A 747 -1.90 35.03 -0.80
CA HIS A 747 -2.73 34.64 0.34
C HIS A 747 -1.94 34.72 1.64
N GLU A 748 -2.59 35.07 2.74
CA GLU A 748 -1.94 35.17 4.03
C GLU A 748 -2.79 34.66 5.19
N ILE A 749 -2.08 34.15 6.19
CA ILE A 749 -2.63 33.79 7.49
C ILE A 749 -1.72 34.36 8.58
N GLN A 750 -2.34 34.98 9.59
CA GLN A 750 -1.68 35.65 10.72
C GLN A 750 -2.19 35.05 12.04
N ILE A 751 -1.25 34.63 12.90
CA ILE A 751 -1.53 33.87 14.12
C ILE A 751 -0.86 34.57 15.31
N ASP A 752 -1.59 34.74 16.40
CA ASP A 752 -1.04 35.03 17.72
C ASP A 752 -0.65 33.71 18.38
N LEU A 753 0.63 33.54 18.74
CA LEU A 753 1.13 32.32 19.40
C LEU A 753 0.84 32.30 20.91
N GLY A 754 0.13 33.31 21.44
CA GLY A 754 -0.27 33.45 22.83
C GLY A 754 0.82 34.09 23.71
N GLU A 755 2.05 33.63 23.58
CA GLU A 755 3.23 34.09 24.33
C GLU A 755 4.36 34.49 23.38
N GLU A 756 5.38 35.18 23.93
CA GLU A 756 6.60 35.49 23.18
C GLU A 756 7.60 34.33 23.26
N TYR A 757 8.09 33.90 22.10
CA TYR A 757 9.04 32.82 21.98
C TYR A 757 10.28 33.25 21.19
N ARG A 758 11.42 32.61 21.47
CA ARG A 758 12.46 32.42 20.48
C ARG A 758 12.12 31.14 19.69
N ILE A 759 11.80 31.31 18.41
CA ILE A 759 11.34 30.27 17.50
C ILE A 759 12.52 29.78 16.65
N TYR A 760 12.79 28.49 16.70
CA TYR A 760 13.90 27.84 16.00
C TYR A 760 13.47 27.14 14.72
N SER A 761 12.20 26.76 14.58
CA SER A 761 11.72 26.21 13.31
C SER A 761 10.23 26.42 13.11
N PHE A 762 9.82 26.36 11.84
CA PHE A 762 8.44 26.31 11.39
C PHE A 762 8.27 25.13 10.44
N THR A 763 7.26 24.30 10.66
CA THR A 763 6.92 23.14 9.84
C THR A 763 5.55 23.35 9.21
N TYR A 764 5.52 23.28 7.88
CA TYR A 764 4.31 23.28 7.07
C TYR A 764 3.93 21.85 6.68
N LEU A 765 2.75 21.40 7.11
CA LEU A 765 2.13 20.18 6.63
C LEU A 765 1.12 20.53 5.53
N THR A 766 1.32 19.97 4.34
CA THR A 766 0.39 20.11 3.23
C THR A 766 -0.91 19.35 3.51
N ARG A 767 -2.00 19.66 2.80
CA ARG A 767 -3.21 18.84 2.87
C ARG A 767 -2.93 17.37 2.52
N GLN A 768 -3.59 16.47 3.23
CA GLN A 768 -3.36 15.01 3.14
C GLN A 768 -4.36 14.28 2.22
N ASP A 769 -5.42 14.96 1.81
CA ASP A 769 -6.52 14.44 0.98
C ASP A 769 -6.44 14.87 -0.49
N GLY A 770 -5.38 15.61 -0.88
CA GLY A 770 -5.22 16.10 -2.24
C GLY A 770 -3.92 16.86 -2.50
N VAL A 771 -3.80 17.45 -3.69
CA VAL A 771 -2.63 18.26 -4.12
C VAL A 771 -2.96 19.72 -4.37
N ASN A 772 -4.24 20.06 -4.49
CA ASN A 772 -4.71 21.42 -4.76
C ASN A 772 -4.44 22.33 -3.56
N GLY A 773 -3.87 23.50 -3.82
CA GLY A 773 -3.64 24.51 -2.79
C GLY A 773 -2.30 24.37 -2.09
N ARG A 774 -1.48 23.38 -2.45
CA ARG A 774 -0.14 23.26 -1.86
C ARG A 774 0.67 24.50 -2.21
N ILE A 775 1.03 25.25 -1.16
CA ILE A 775 1.85 26.45 -1.26
C ILE A 775 3.19 26.08 -1.89
N LYS A 776 3.65 26.87 -2.86
CA LYS A 776 4.98 26.78 -3.46
C LYS A 776 5.84 27.89 -2.91
N ASP A 777 5.75 29.10 -3.46
CA ASP A 777 6.60 30.22 -3.03
C ASP A 777 5.97 30.90 -1.81
N TYR A 778 6.79 31.26 -0.81
CA TYR A 778 6.31 31.84 0.45
C TYR A 778 7.25 32.91 1.01
N GLU A 779 6.70 33.72 1.91
CA GLU A 779 7.42 34.55 2.86
C GLU A 779 6.91 34.26 4.29
N LEU A 780 7.83 34.12 5.24
CA LEU A 780 7.53 33.97 6.65
C LEU A 780 7.91 35.25 7.39
N TYR A 781 7.04 35.66 8.31
CA TYR A 781 7.28 36.79 9.20
C TYR A 781 7.01 36.37 10.64
N ILE A 782 7.89 36.82 11.54
CA ILE A 782 7.75 36.63 12.99
C ILE A 782 8.04 37.99 13.63
N THR A 783 7.12 38.50 14.45
CA THR A 783 7.23 39.83 15.07
C THR A 783 6.68 39.85 16.50
N GLN A 784 7.06 40.87 17.25
CA GLN A 784 6.52 41.18 18.58
C GLN A 784 5.34 42.18 18.51
N ASP A 785 5.11 42.82 17.36
CA ASP A 785 4.05 43.81 17.14
C ASP A 785 3.16 43.37 15.96
N PRO A 786 1.87 43.06 16.17
CA PRO A 786 1.01 42.55 15.11
C PRO A 786 0.67 43.61 14.05
N PHE A 787 1.08 44.87 14.25
CA PHE A 787 0.90 45.97 13.31
C PHE A 787 2.18 46.33 12.53
N ASP A 788 3.33 45.74 12.86
CA ASP A 788 4.61 45.93 12.18
C ASP A 788 5.33 44.59 11.94
N TRP A 789 5.21 44.08 10.72
CA TRP A 789 5.77 42.79 10.32
C TRP A 789 7.24 42.88 9.88
N GLY A 790 7.78 44.08 9.64
CA GLY A 790 9.15 44.25 9.16
C GLY A 790 9.46 43.52 7.85
N GLU A 791 10.71 43.03 7.73
CA GLU A 791 11.17 42.20 6.61
C GLU A 791 10.93 40.71 6.91
N PRO A 792 10.72 39.87 5.88
CA PRO A 792 10.50 38.43 6.09
C PRO A 792 11.73 37.79 6.74
N VAL A 793 11.46 36.93 7.73
CA VAL A 793 12.49 36.17 8.44
C VAL A 793 13.01 35.00 7.60
N ASN A 794 12.21 34.56 6.62
CA ASN A 794 12.59 33.61 5.60
C ASN A 794 11.71 33.78 4.35
N THR A 795 12.29 33.50 3.18
CA THR A 795 11.56 33.39 1.91
C THR A 795 12.08 32.18 1.17
N GLY A 796 11.21 31.42 0.50
CA GLY A 796 11.64 30.23 -0.21
C GLY A 796 10.53 29.60 -1.03
N SER A 797 10.76 28.34 -1.41
CA SER A 797 9.79 27.50 -2.10
C SER A 797 9.66 26.16 -1.39
N PHE A 798 8.44 25.70 -1.16
CA PHE A 798 8.13 24.34 -0.73
C PHE A 798 8.11 23.38 -1.92
N GLU A 799 8.52 22.14 -1.66
CA GLU A 799 8.39 21.03 -2.59
C GLU A 799 6.93 20.56 -2.69
N ASN A 800 6.56 20.00 -3.84
CA ASN A 800 5.25 19.37 -4.00
C ASN A 800 5.25 17.95 -3.41
N THR A 801 5.10 17.86 -2.09
CA THR A 801 5.06 16.60 -1.34
C THR A 801 3.93 16.59 -0.31
N SER A 802 3.48 15.40 0.11
CA SER A 802 2.60 15.22 1.28
C SER A 802 3.37 15.22 2.61
N SER A 803 4.70 15.09 2.56
CA SER A 803 5.57 15.15 3.74
C SER A 803 5.51 16.53 4.41
N PRO A 804 5.67 16.62 5.74
CA PRO A 804 5.93 17.90 6.41
C PRO A 804 7.24 18.52 5.89
N GLN A 805 7.29 19.85 5.82
CA GLN A 805 8.45 20.61 5.36
C GLN A 805 8.86 21.62 6.42
N THR A 806 10.07 21.48 6.96
CA THR A 806 10.58 22.29 8.07
C THR A 806 11.56 23.35 7.58
N ILE A 807 11.39 24.57 8.06
CA ILE A 807 12.27 25.72 7.86
C ILE A 807 12.93 26.01 9.20
N GLU A 808 14.26 25.98 9.21
CA GLU A 808 15.07 26.21 10.40
C GLU A 808 15.52 27.67 10.52
N PHE A 809 15.55 28.16 11.76
CA PHE A 809 16.08 29.44 12.20
C PHE A 809 17.21 29.19 13.20
N PRO A 810 18.45 28.93 12.75
CA PRO A 810 19.52 28.45 13.65
C PRO A 810 19.82 29.35 14.86
N GLU A 811 19.69 30.66 14.71
CA GLU A 811 19.90 31.64 15.79
C GLU A 811 18.62 31.91 16.61
N GLY A 812 17.49 31.37 16.15
CA GLY A 812 16.15 31.62 16.62
C GLY A 812 15.65 33.04 16.31
N VAL A 813 14.36 33.16 16.04
CA VAL A 813 13.69 34.45 15.82
C VAL A 813 12.77 34.75 16.99
N ILE A 814 12.88 35.94 17.59
CA ILE A 814 12.03 36.33 18.71
C ILE A 814 10.73 36.94 18.17
N GLY A 815 9.61 36.40 18.61
CA GLY A 815 8.30 36.98 18.32
C GLY A 815 7.16 36.26 19.01
N LYS A 816 6.01 36.91 18.95
CA LYS A 816 4.71 36.41 19.44
C LYS A 816 3.71 36.20 18.31
N TYR A 817 3.88 36.92 17.20
CA TYR A 817 2.98 36.87 16.06
C TYR A 817 3.68 36.26 14.86
N PHE A 818 2.99 35.34 14.19
CA PHE A 818 3.46 34.68 12.98
C PHE A 818 2.58 35.04 11.80
N ARG A 819 3.21 35.21 10.63
CA ARG A 819 2.51 35.38 9.36
C ARG A 819 3.18 34.55 8.28
N LEU A 820 2.37 33.75 7.61
CA LEU A 820 2.72 33.09 6.36
C LEU A 820 2.05 33.84 5.22
N LEU A 821 2.85 34.35 4.27
CA LEU A 821 2.38 34.90 3.01
C LEU A 821 2.70 33.90 1.90
N ALA A 822 1.68 33.19 1.41
CA ALA A 822 1.78 32.33 0.25
C ALA A 822 1.75 33.19 -1.02
N LEU A 823 2.74 33.02 -1.89
CA LEU A 823 2.92 33.80 -3.12
C LEU A 823 2.46 33.05 -4.38
N SER A 824 2.51 31.70 -4.36
CA SER A 824 2.08 30.85 -5.48
C SER A 824 1.72 29.44 -5.03
N GLU A 825 0.95 28.72 -5.87
CA GLU A 825 0.61 27.29 -5.70
C GLU A 825 1.51 26.41 -6.58
N VAL A 826 1.81 25.18 -6.14
CA VAL A 826 2.72 24.26 -6.85
C VAL A 826 2.30 23.94 -8.30
N ASN A 827 1.01 23.90 -8.60
CA ASN A 827 0.46 23.69 -9.94
C ASN A 827 0.03 25.00 -10.64
N GLY A 828 0.34 26.17 -10.07
CA GLY A 828 0.03 27.48 -10.65
C GLY A 828 -1.44 27.93 -10.55
N ASN A 829 -2.25 27.28 -9.71
CA ASN A 829 -3.62 27.70 -9.44
C ASN A 829 -3.67 28.86 -8.42
N ALA A 830 -4.88 29.38 -8.19
CA ALA A 830 -5.15 30.51 -7.29
C ALA A 830 -5.48 30.09 -5.84
N TRP A 831 -5.06 28.90 -5.40
CA TRP A 831 -5.45 28.37 -4.09
C TRP A 831 -4.25 28.17 -3.19
N ALA A 832 -4.42 28.39 -1.88
CA ALA A 832 -3.50 28.00 -0.82
C ALA A 832 -4.23 27.09 0.18
N SER A 833 -3.51 26.15 0.79
CA SER A 833 -4.04 25.21 1.77
C SER A 833 -2.94 24.72 2.69
N ALA A 834 -3.29 24.39 3.93
CA ALA A 834 -2.41 23.74 4.90
C ALA A 834 -3.22 22.80 5.78
N ALA A 835 -2.67 21.64 6.11
CA ALA A 835 -3.25 20.78 7.14
C ALA A 835 -2.79 21.21 8.53
N GLU A 836 -1.51 21.56 8.71
CA GLU A 836 -0.98 21.82 10.04
C GLU A 836 0.26 22.74 10.00
N PHE A 837 0.41 23.57 11.03
CA PHE A 837 1.54 24.43 11.29
C PHE A 837 2.11 24.10 12.66
N THR A 838 3.34 23.61 12.67
CA THR A 838 4.08 23.31 13.91
C THR A 838 5.26 24.27 14.03
N MET A 839 5.58 24.71 15.24
CA MET A 839 6.78 25.48 15.51
C MET A 839 7.52 24.90 16.69
N VAL A 840 8.85 24.95 16.65
CA VAL A 840 9.71 24.59 17.79
C VAL A 840 10.36 25.86 18.33
N GLY A 841 10.30 26.07 19.65
CA GLY A 841 10.80 27.27 20.29
C GLY A 841 10.90 27.18 21.82
N CYS A 842 11.22 28.32 22.43
CA CYS A 842 11.37 28.46 23.88
C CYS A 842 11.02 29.87 24.37
N THR A 843 10.69 29.99 25.65
CA THR A 843 10.34 31.24 26.35
C THR A 843 11.56 31.97 26.94
N ASP A 844 12.73 31.31 27.04
CA ASP A 844 13.98 31.96 27.46
C ASP A 844 14.62 32.78 26.32
N ILE A 845 13.99 33.90 26.01
CA ILE A 845 14.45 34.87 25.01
C ILE A 845 15.83 35.49 25.32
N THR A 846 16.41 35.24 26.50
CA THR A 846 17.70 35.79 26.92
C THR A 846 18.91 34.93 26.51
N PHE A 847 18.67 33.67 26.14
CA PHE A 847 19.68 32.79 25.56
C PHE A 847 20.26 33.42 24.26
N GLY A 848 21.51 33.17 23.87
CA GLY A 848 22.06 33.64 22.58
C GLY A 848 22.10 35.16 22.29
N MET A 849 21.52 36.05 23.11
CA MET A 849 21.79 37.48 22.99
C MET A 849 23.26 37.68 23.34
N ASP A 850 24.03 38.26 22.41
CA ASP A 850 25.34 38.82 22.70
C ASP A 850 25.16 40.01 23.64
N ASN A 851 24.87 39.69 24.90
CA ASN A 851 25.10 40.57 26.00
C ASN A 851 26.62 40.75 26.02
N GLY A 852 27.09 41.86 25.44
CA GLY A 852 28.44 42.40 25.63
C GLY A 852 28.83 42.66 27.12
N ASN A 853 28.11 42.05 28.06
CA ASN A 853 28.44 41.94 29.46
C ASN A 853 28.83 40.50 29.78
N PHE A 854 30.06 40.13 29.43
CA PHE A 854 30.75 39.09 30.16
C PHE A 854 30.59 39.36 31.67
N LYS A 855 29.98 38.44 32.44
CA LYS A 855 30.41 38.22 33.82
C LYS A 855 31.88 37.78 33.77
N ARG A 856 32.81 38.73 33.71
CA ARG A 856 34.22 38.43 33.97
C ARG A 856 34.37 38.31 35.48
N GLU A 857 34.58 37.11 35.96
CA GLU A 857 34.86 36.87 37.37
C GLU A 857 36.23 37.48 37.70
N ILE A 858 36.27 38.44 38.63
CA ILE A 858 37.54 38.97 39.15
C ILE A 858 37.87 38.15 40.40
N LYS A 859 39.06 37.54 40.44
CA LYS A 859 39.49 36.80 41.62
C LYS A 859 39.83 37.75 42.76
N ALA A 860 39.34 37.43 43.95
CA ALA A 860 39.73 38.07 45.20
C ALA A 860 40.81 37.23 45.92
N PHE A 861 41.77 37.90 46.55
CA PHE A 861 42.77 37.23 47.38
C PHE A 861 43.14 38.06 48.63
N PRO A 862 43.31 37.43 49.81
CA PRO A 862 43.05 36.02 50.09
C PRO A 862 41.55 35.72 50.23
N VAL A 863 41.10 34.56 49.72
CA VAL A 863 39.78 33.99 50.00
C VAL A 863 39.99 32.52 50.41
N PRO A 864 39.59 32.10 51.63
CA PRO A 864 38.90 32.89 52.65
C PRO A 864 39.78 33.95 53.34
N SER A 865 39.24 35.14 53.62
CA SER A 865 39.96 36.27 54.24
C SER A 865 39.73 36.32 55.76
N SER A 866 40.73 36.78 56.51
CA SER A 866 40.61 37.11 57.95
C SER A 866 40.19 38.56 58.21
N GLY A 867 40.08 39.43 57.20
CA GLY A 867 39.73 40.83 57.41
C GLY A 867 39.98 41.76 56.22
N GLU A 868 40.91 41.46 55.33
CA GLU A 868 41.14 42.25 54.11
C GLU A 868 41.08 41.35 52.86
N VAL A 869 40.40 41.82 51.82
CA VAL A 869 40.32 41.13 50.53
C VAL A 869 40.67 42.07 49.40
N CYS A 870 41.55 41.64 48.51
CA CYS A 870 41.99 42.46 47.40
C CYS A 870 41.55 41.88 46.07
N ILE A 871 41.21 42.76 45.14
CA ILE A 871 40.87 42.45 43.75
C ILE A 871 41.87 43.13 42.82
N SER A 872 42.04 42.59 41.62
CA SER A 872 42.73 43.27 40.52
C SER A 872 41.68 43.68 39.48
N PRO A 873 41.26 44.95 39.43
CA PRO A 873 40.29 45.41 38.45
C PRO A 873 40.77 45.17 37.01
N PRO A 874 39.88 44.82 36.07
CA PRO A 874 40.26 44.33 34.74
C PRO A 874 40.74 45.42 33.79
N ASN A 875 40.51 46.70 34.10
CA ASN A 875 40.95 47.84 33.32
C ASN A 875 41.19 49.06 34.24
N LYS A 876 41.91 50.07 33.73
CA LYS A 876 42.25 51.31 34.47
C LYS A 876 41.14 52.37 34.41
N THR A 877 39.88 51.95 34.57
CA THR A 877 38.74 52.89 34.64
C THR A 877 38.25 53.06 36.07
N SER A 878 37.32 53.99 36.29
CA SER A 878 36.64 54.14 37.57
C SER A 878 35.51 53.13 37.71
N PHE A 879 35.37 52.57 38.91
CA PHE A 879 34.31 51.60 39.23
C PHE A 879 33.45 52.11 40.39
N SER A 880 32.14 51.96 40.31
CA SER A 880 31.29 51.94 41.50
C SER A 880 31.27 50.52 42.07
N TYR A 881 31.17 50.35 43.38
CA TYR A 881 31.09 49.03 44.01
C TYR A 881 30.01 48.96 45.08
N GLN A 882 29.48 47.76 45.28
CA GLN A 882 28.59 47.37 46.38
C GLN A 882 29.03 46.02 46.94
N ILE A 883 29.11 45.93 48.27
CA ILE A 883 29.36 44.68 49.01
C ILE A 883 28.05 44.29 49.68
N PHE A 884 27.55 43.09 49.38
CA PHE A 884 26.34 42.53 49.96
C PHE A 884 26.58 41.10 50.47
N ASN A 885 25.78 40.67 51.44
CA ASN A 885 25.82 39.29 51.93
C ASN A 885 24.99 38.35 51.03
N ASN A 886 24.95 37.06 51.36
CA ASN A 886 24.16 36.06 50.63
C ASN A 886 22.63 36.26 50.67
N THR A 887 22.11 37.17 51.51
CA THR A 887 20.68 37.54 51.53
C THR A 887 20.38 38.82 50.73
N GLY A 888 21.39 39.39 50.05
CA GLY A 888 21.23 40.59 49.22
C GLY A 888 21.27 41.93 49.99
N SER A 889 21.51 41.92 51.30
CA SER A 889 21.62 43.14 52.10
C SER A 889 22.97 43.83 51.84
N VAL A 890 22.94 45.10 51.43
CA VAL A 890 24.14 45.90 51.14
C VAL A 890 24.79 46.38 52.44
N TYR A 891 26.05 46.01 52.65
CA TYR A 891 26.85 46.40 53.82
C TYR A 891 27.71 47.64 53.56
N ARG A 892 28.19 47.81 52.33
CA ARG A 892 29.02 48.95 51.94
C ARG A 892 28.90 49.23 50.45
N SER A 893 28.92 50.50 50.08
CA SER A 893 29.04 50.93 48.69
C SER A 893 30.01 52.10 48.57
N GLY A 894 30.65 52.26 47.41
CA GLY A 894 31.58 53.36 47.18
C GLY A 894 32.05 53.40 45.73
N ASN A 895 33.05 54.23 45.46
CA ASN A 895 33.68 54.35 44.14
C ASN A 895 35.19 54.15 44.24
N ILE A 896 35.77 53.49 43.25
CA ILE A 896 37.19 53.36 42.98
C ILE A 896 37.50 54.36 41.87
N MET A 897 38.06 55.52 42.24
CA MET A 897 38.15 56.69 41.36
C MET A 897 39.31 56.61 40.34
N GLU A 898 40.31 55.77 40.58
CA GLU A 898 41.38 55.39 39.64
C GLU A 898 41.85 53.98 39.99
N SER A 899 41.86 53.05 39.03
CA SER A 899 42.30 51.68 39.30
C SER A 899 43.84 51.62 39.37
N THR A 900 44.38 51.40 40.57
CA THR A 900 45.69 50.76 40.74
C THR A 900 45.60 49.28 40.32
N GLU A 901 46.72 48.61 40.03
CA GLU A 901 46.75 47.18 39.65
C GLU A 901 46.07 46.25 40.69
N LYS A 902 45.82 46.77 41.89
CA LYS A 902 45.19 46.10 43.02
C LYS A 902 44.37 47.10 43.85
N HIS A 903 43.16 46.72 44.26
CA HIS A 903 42.32 47.46 45.21
C HIS A 903 41.87 46.53 46.34
N CYS A 904 41.98 46.98 47.60
CA CYS A 904 41.70 46.15 48.77
C CYS A 904 40.52 46.70 49.59
N PHE A 905 39.63 45.81 50.00
CA PHE A 905 38.50 46.08 50.86
C PHE A 905 38.77 45.54 52.27
N ASN A 906 38.68 46.42 53.28
CA ASN A 906 38.67 46.01 54.68
C ASN A 906 37.25 45.57 55.09
N LEU A 907 37.16 44.29 55.46
CA LEU A 907 36.01 43.53 55.93
C LEU A 907 36.13 43.13 57.42
N GLU A 908 37.05 43.69 58.20
CA GLU A 908 37.22 43.34 59.63
C GLU A 908 35.95 43.56 60.45
N SER A 909 35.17 44.59 60.11
CA SER A 909 33.90 44.89 60.78
C SER A 909 32.72 44.01 60.32
N PHE A 910 32.93 43.10 59.35
CA PHE A 910 31.89 42.22 58.82
C PHE A 910 31.89 40.90 59.59
N SER A 911 30.70 40.37 59.90
CA SER A 911 30.56 39.06 60.55
C SER A 911 31.08 37.93 59.63
N PRO A 912 31.53 36.78 60.17
CA PRO A 912 31.89 35.62 59.36
C PRO A 912 30.76 35.19 58.42
N GLY A 913 31.08 34.92 57.16
CA GLY A 913 30.07 34.60 56.14
C GLY A 913 30.52 34.81 54.69
N ILE A 914 29.58 34.58 53.77
CA ILE A 914 29.80 34.78 52.33
C ILE A 914 29.30 36.18 51.94
N TYR A 915 30.18 36.92 51.28
CA TYR A 915 29.90 38.25 50.74
C TYR A 915 30.21 38.28 49.25
N PHE A 916 29.50 39.16 48.54
CA PHE A 916 29.68 39.42 47.12
C PHE A 916 30.02 40.89 46.93
N ILE A 917 31.09 41.15 46.18
CA ILE A 917 31.47 42.49 45.76
C ILE A 917 31.07 42.62 44.30
N LYS A 918 30.11 43.51 44.04
CA LYS A 918 29.67 43.86 42.69
C LYS A 918 30.30 45.19 42.31
N LEU A 919 31.09 45.19 41.25
CA LEU A 919 31.71 46.37 40.65
C LEU A 919 30.94 46.72 39.38
N ARG A 920 30.78 48.01 39.09
CA ARG A 920 30.23 48.50 37.83
C ARG A 920 31.12 49.59 37.29
N ASP A 921 31.66 49.41 36.08
CA ASP A 921 32.48 50.42 35.42
C ASP A 921 31.62 51.54 34.78
N ALA A 922 32.28 52.56 34.24
CA ALA A 922 31.62 53.69 33.58
C ALA A 922 30.84 53.30 32.31
N GLY A 923 31.15 52.17 31.68
CA GLY A 923 30.43 51.63 30.52
C GLY A 923 29.21 50.79 30.89
N GLY A 924 28.93 50.60 32.19
CA GLY A 924 27.81 49.82 32.68
C GLY A 924 28.11 48.34 32.89
N VAL A 925 29.34 47.89 32.61
CA VAL A 925 29.74 46.48 32.76
C VAL A 925 29.85 46.13 34.24
N VAL A 926 29.28 44.98 34.61
CA VAL A 926 29.21 44.53 36.00
C VAL A 926 30.11 43.32 36.24
N TYR A 927 31.00 43.43 37.23
CA TYR A 927 31.86 42.35 37.70
C TYR A 927 31.41 41.89 39.09
N ASN A 928 31.40 40.57 39.34
CA ASN A 928 31.05 40.03 40.64
C ASN A 928 32.22 39.23 41.21
N VAL A 929 32.44 39.38 42.50
CA VAL A 929 33.51 38.70 43.24
C VAL A 929 32.95 38.06 44.48
N LYS A 930 33.04 36.74 44.59
CA LYS A 930 32.67 36.01 45.80
C LYS A 930 33.83 36.04 46.79
N VAL A 931 33.53 36.43 48.03
CA VAL A 931 34.48 36.49 49.15
C VAL A 931 33.92 35.71 50.32
N VAL A 932 34.77 34.92 50.96
CA VAL A 932 34.44 34.21 52.20
C VAL A 932 35.24 34.87 53.33
N LYS A 933 34.53 35.45 54.30
CA LYS A 933 35.12 36.01 55.53
C LYS A 933 35.10 34.94 56.61
N LYS A 934 36.29 34.54 57.09
CA LYS A 934 36.43 33.65 58.24
C LYS A 934 36.04 34.37 59.53
#